data_AF-A0A7W1JTZ9-F1
#
_entry.id   AF-A0A7W1JTZ9-F1
#
_cell.length_a   1.000
_cell.length_b   1.000
_cell.length_c   1.000
_cell.angle_alpha   90.00
_cell.angle_beta   90.00
_cell.angle_gamma   90.00
#
_symmetry.space_group_name_H-M   'P 1'
#
loop_
_entity.id
_entity.type
_entity.pdbx_description
1 polymer ?
#
loop_
_entity_poly.entity_id
_entity_poly.type
_entity_poly.pdbx_seq_one_letter_code
_entity_poly.pdbx_strand_id
1 'polypeptide(L)'
;MNDGVLYASRSLGHSLLLTVDGVVLAASEASESALALSFIGANSAPRVIGRDQLPGTFNFLLGNDPEQWHVGLPRYGKAVYEDIWAGIDAVMRGGPGQLTYEFVVDAGVDPSRIRLAYEGAKSLSIDASGDMTIHTPLGPLRDSRPVSYQILNGRRVTVDSRFAMAGESDTFGFTVGAGYDPQRRLVIDPVLDYSTLLGGSALEFGSAIAVDDQGSPYVAGSTYSADFPTTPGAFDPTFNGGLYDAFVAKMDPAGSRLVYSTFLGGSGSADEAFGLAVDHLGRAYVTGQTLSPDFPTTPGAFDRVFGVEDAFVTRLDPSGSSLEYSTFLGGDEGRGSDIALGIAVGEGGSAFVTGHTYSTNFPTTPDAFDGTFNGVDDAFITKFAPDGSSLEFSTYLGGFDSEWGREIALDRRGLPYVSGFTASPDFPTTQGAFDRSFNGVVDAFVAKLDPTGTGLVYATYVGGRKRDGLFQGMDVDEEGNVYVVGDTMSSDFPTTPGSFDTTFNGRIDAFVFKLNRSGSGIAYSTYVGGPYEDLGHGLAVDRTGHAFATGWSLGRFPVTLDAYDRMADGVEAFLILLSPTGTSLTYSTYLGGSGEDLGKGIALDQQGDPYVTGETFSADFPTTEEAFDRTFNGETDAFVTKFDFRSGMDPAQPRP
;
A
#
# COMPACT_ATOMS: atom_id res chain seq x y z
N MET A 1 -39.11 2.39 -0.19
CA MET A 1 -38.29 1.17 0.01
C MET A 1 -39.22 -0.03 -0.01
N ASN A 2 -38.81 -1.19 -0.52
CA ASN A 2 -39.57 -2.43 -0.32
C ASN A 2 -39.68 -2.71 1.20
N ASP A 3 -40.83 -3.22 1.64
CA ASP A 3 -41.06 -3.66 3.02
C ASP A 3 -40.04 -4.76 3.36
N GLY A 4 -38.98 -4.44 4.12
CA GLY A 4 -37.98 -5.42 4.58
C GLY A 4 -36.52 -4.94 4.67
N VAL A 5 -36.17 -3.77 4.12
CA VAL A 5 -34.81 -3.21 4.23
C VAL A 5 -34.61 -2.52 5.59
N LEU A 6 -33.59 -2.94 6.34
CA LEU A 6 -33.23 -2.41 7.65
C LEU A 6 -32.12 -1.35 7.56
N TYR A 7 -31.08 -1.65 6.79
CA TYR A 7 -29.96 -0.75 6.50
C TYR A 7 -29.64 -0.78 5.01
N ALA A 8 -29.10 0.30 4.49
CA ALA A 8 -28.68 0.38 3.09
C ALA A 8 -27.39 1.18 2.95
N SER A 9 -26.49 0.70 2.10
CA SER A 9 -25.37 1.47 1.55
C SER A 9 -25.59 1.68 0.05
N ARG A 10 -25.25 2.87 -0.46
CA ARG A 10 -25.41 3.23 -1.87
C ARG A 10 -24.12 3.84 -2.40
N SER A 11 -23.65 3.34 -3.53
CA SER A 11 -22.54 3.90 -4.32
C SER A 11 -22.99 4.16 -5.76
N LEU A 12 -22.13 4.78 -6.57
CA LEU A 12 -22.42 4.95 -7.99
C LEU A 12 -22.53 3.56 -8.65
N GLY A 13 -23.72 3.20 -9.11
CA GLY A 13 -23.97 1.94 -9.83
C GLY A 13 -24.40 0.75 -8.96
N HIS A 14 -24.32 0.80 -7.62
CA HIS A 14 -24.66 -0.34 -6.77
C HIS A 14 -25.40 0.04 -5.49
N SER A 15 -26.19 -0.89 -4.97
CA SER A 15 -26.84 -0.77 -3.66
C SER A 15 -26.68 -2.06 -2.87
N LEU A 16 -26.25 -1.92 -1.63
CA LEU A 16 -26.18 -2.98 -0.64
C LEU A 16 -27.37 -2.80 0.32
N LEU A 17 -28.22 -3.81 0.41
CA LEU A 17 -29.43 -3.78 1.22
C LEU A 17 -29.33 -4.88 2.29
N LEU A 18 -29.42 -4.49 3.55
CA LEU A 18 -29.42 -5.40 4.68
C LEU A 18 -30.87 -5.64 5.10
N THR A 19 -31.29 -6.88 5.06
CA THR A 19 -32.66 -7.33 5.41
C THR A 19 -32.60 -8.28 6.61
N VAL A 20 -33.76 -8.71 7.12
CA VAL A 20 -33.80 -9.74 8.18
C VAL A 20 -33.27 -11.10 7.70
N ASP A 21 -33.41 -11.42 6.41
CA ASP A 21 -33.13 -12.74 5.85
C ASP A 21 -31.72 -12.86 5.23
N GLY A 22 -31.05 -11.72 5.02
CA GLY A 22 -29.74 -11.70 4.39
C GLY A 22 -29.34 -10.34 3.84
N VAL A 23 -28.31 -10.35 3.00
CA VAL A 23 -27.73 -9.17 2.36
C VAL A 23 -27.93 -9.24 0.86
N VAL A 24 -28.52 -8.21 0.27
CA VAL A 24 -28.78 -8.14 -1.17
C VAL A 24 -27.88 -7.10 -1.81
N LEU A 25 -27.13 -7.49 -2.84
CA LEU A 25 -26.48 -6.56 -3.75
C LEU A 25 -27.28 -6.43 -5.04
N ALA A 26 -27.57 -5.18 -5.42
CA ALA A 26 -28.20 -4.84 -6.70
C ALA A 26 -27.31 -3.91 -7.54
N ALA A 27 -27.15 -4.23 -8.83
CA ALA A 27 -26.36 -3.48 -9.82
C ALA A 27 -27.07 -2.22 -10.39
N SER A 28 -28.27 -1.89 -9.90
CA SER A 28 -28.98 -0.59 -9.99
C SER A 28 -30.45 -0.78 -9.59
N GLU A 29 -31.19 0.31 -9.35
CA GLU A 29 -32.66 0.25 -9.11
C GLU A 29 -33.46 -0.26 -10.35
N ALA A 30 -32.81 -0.44 -11.51
CA ALA A 30 -33.43 -0.88 -12.78
C ALA A 30 -32.93 -2.24 -13.30
N SER A 31 -32.04 -2.92 -12.57
CA SER A 31 -31.48 -4.22 -12.96
C SER A 31 -32.32 -5.38 -12.43
N GLU A 32 -32.65 -6.36 -13.28
CA GLU A 32 -33.25 -7.65 -12.87
C GLU A 32 -32.21 -8.62 -12.27
N SER A 33 -30.92 -8.27 -12.26
CA SER A 33 -29.84 -9.09 -11.70
C SER A 33 -29.43 -8.57 -10.33
N ALA A 34 -29.74 -9.35 -9.29
CA ALA A 34 -29.29 -9.16 -7.91
C ALA A 34 -28.61 -10.45 -7.42
N LEU A 35 -27.61 -10.30 -6.57
CA LEU A 35 -26.99 -11.39 -5.83
C LEU A 35 -27.37 -11.22 -4.35
N ALA A 36 -27.97 -12.24 -3.75
CA ALA A 36 -28.32 -12.20 -2.32
C ALA A 36 -27.54 -13.26 -1.53
N LEU A 37 -26.87 -12.81 -0.48
CA LEU A 37 -26.24 -13.67 0.53
C LEU A 37 -27.28 -13.97 1.62
N SER A 38 -27.79 -15.20 1.62
CA SER A 38 -28.84 -15.66 2.53
C SER A 38 -28.26 -16.41 3.73
N PHE A 39 -28.80 -16.18 4.93
CA PHE A 39 -28.40 -16.87 6.15
C PHE A 39 -29.23 -18.16 6.34
N ILE A 40 -28.67 -19.31 5.98
CA ILE A 40 -29.37 -20.59 5.98
C ILE A 40 -29.48 -21.16 7.40
N GLY A 41 -30.71 -21.53 7.80
CA GLY A 41 -30.98 -22.07 9.14
C GLY A 41 -30.75 -21.07 10.27
N ALA A 42 -30.68 -19.78 9.94
CA ALA A 42 -30.52 -18.69 10.89
C ALA A 42 -31.83 -18.38 11.65
N ASN A 43 -31.68 -17.58 12.69
CA ASN A 43 -32.80 -16.97 13.41
C ASN A 43 -33.65 -16.15 12.42
N SER A 44 -34.94 -16.47 12.31
CA SER A 44 -35.88 -15.82 11.37
C SER A 44 -36.32 -14.42 11.80
N ALA A 45 -35.93 -13.97 12.99
CA ALA A 45 -36.19 -12.63 13.50
C ALA A 45 -34.97 -12.13 14.29
N PRO A 46 -33.80 -12.01 13.64
CA PRO A 46 -32.59 -11.61 14.32
C PRO A 46 -32.71 -10.16 14.77
N ARG A 47 -32.06 -9.83 15.89
CA ARG A 47 -31.96 -8.44 16.31
C ARG A 47 -30.85 -7.78 15.52
N VAL A 48 -31.23 -6.99 14.51
CA VAL A 48 -30.27 -6.25 13.68
C VAL A 48 -30.14 -4.84 14.21
N ILE A 49 -28.91 -4.42 14.53
CA ILE A 49 -28.64 -3.12 15.12
C ILE A 49 -27.47 -2.42 14.43
N GLY A 50 -27.69 -1.14 14.12
CA GLY A 50 -26.66 -0.21 13.72
C GLY A 50 -25.77 0.11 14.91
N ARG A 51 -24.46 -0.10 14.75
CA ARG A 51 -23.44 0.29 15.73
C ARG A 51 -22.55 1.37 15.12
N ASP A 52 -21.83 2.06 15.99
CA ASP A 52 -20.83 3.05 15.58
C ASP A 52 -21.48 4.19 14.77
N GLN A 53 -22.38 4.93 15.41
CA GLN A 53 -23.13 6.00 14.76
C GLN A 53 -22.17 7.07 14.21
N LEU A 54 -22.23 7.29 12.89
CA LEU A 54 -21.38 8.24 12.17
C LEU A 54 -22.02 9.64 12.17
N PRO A 55 -21.20 10.71 12.02
CA PRO A 55 -21.72 12.07 11.86
C PRO A 55 -22.62 12.24 10.62
N GLY A 56 -23.63 13.10 10.77
CA GLY A 56 -24.58 13.47 9.72
C GLY A 56 -25.82 12.57 9.64
N THR A 57 -26.76 12.95 8.79
CA THR A 57 -28.01 12.21 8.54
C THR A 57 -28.35 12.20 7.05
N PHE A 58 -29.17 11.24 6.63
CA PHE A 58 -29.72 11.16 5.28
C PHE A 58 -31.21 11.41 5.23
N ASN A 59 -31.66 11.97 4.11
CA ASN A 59 -33.06 12.12 3.76
C ASN A 59 -33.32 11.34 2.46
N PHE A 60 -34.28 10.42 2.49
CA PHE A 60 -34.83 9.77 1.31
C PHE A 60 -36.16 10.43 0.96
N LEU A 61 -36.12 11.35 0.00
CA LEU A 61 -37.28 12.09 -0.51
C LEU A 61 -37.76 11.45 -1.82
N LEU A 62 -38.31 10.24 -1.73
CA LEU A 62 -38.76 9.47 -2.91
C LEU A 62 -40.19 9.88 -3.29
N GLY A 63 -40.37 10.34 -4.53
CA GLY A 63 -41.69 10.71 -5.06
C GLY A 63 -42.21 12.06 -4.55
N ASN A 64 -43.47 12.35 -4.89
CA ASN A 64 -44.14 13.63 -4.60
C ASN A 64 -45.05 13.60 -3.35
N ASP A 65 -45.07 12.49 -2.62
CA ASP A 65 -45.84 12.33 -1.38
C ASP A 65 -44.91 12.52 -0.16
N PRO A 66 -45.02 13.63 0.59
CA PRO A 66 -44.19 13.87 1.77
C PRO A 66 -44.40 12.84 2.90
N GLU A 67 -45.51 12.11 2.92
CA GLU A 67 -45.73 11.03 3.89
C GLU A 67 -44.81 9.82 3.63
N GLN A 68 -44.26 9.70 2.43
CA GLN A 68 -43.31 8.66 2.03
C GLN A 68 -41.84 9.09 2.20
N TRP A 69 -41.59 10.32 2.66
CA TRP A 69 -40.24 10.83 2.86
C TRP A 69 -39.67 10.35 4.20
N HIS A 70 -38.50 9.74 4.16
CA HIS A 70 -37.74 9.42 5.37
C HIS A 70 -36.67 10.49 5.59
N VAL A 71 -36.77 11.25 6.67
CA VAL A 71 -35.84 12.35 6.96
C VAL A 71 -35.08 12.12 8.27
N GLY A 72 -33.85 12.63 8.35
CA GLY A 72 -33.03 12.57 9.55
C GLY A 72 -32.53 11.18 9.91
N LEU A 73 -32.38 10.27 8.94
CA LEU A 73 -31.92 8.91 9.20
C LEU A 73 -30.45 8.93 9.66
N PRO A 74 -30.12 8.31 10.80
CA PRO A 74 -28.75 8.21 11.30
C PRO A 74 -27.89 7.32 10.39
N ARG A 75 -26.58 7.56 10.43
CA ARG A 75 -25.58 6.75 9.76
C ARG A 75 -24.87 5.85 10.77
N TYR A 76 -24.45 4.67 10.34
CA TYR A 76 -23.76 3.69 11.18
C TYR A 76 -22.55 3.15 10.42
N GLY A 77 -21.47 2.83 11.15
CA GLY A 77 -20.30 2.18 10.57
C GLY A 77 -20.51 0.70 10.29
N LYS A 78 -21.46 0.06 10.99
CA LYS A 78 -21.78 -1.36 10.79
C LYS A 78 -23.19 -1.73 11.24
N ALA A 79 -23.69 -2.84 10.73
CA ALA A 79 -24.88 -3.52 11.22
C ALA A 79 -24.50 -4.87 11.84
N VAL A 80 -24.98 -5.13 13.06
CA VAL A 80 -24.76 -6.38 13.77
C VAL A 80 -26.07 -7.16 13.78
N TYR A 81 -26.05 -8.35 13.22
CA TYR A 81 -27.08 -9.37 13.40
C TYR A 81 -26.73 -10.16 14.66
N GLU A 82 -27.33 -9.79 15.79
CA GLU A 82 -27.11 -10.46 17.07
C GLU A 82 -27.77 -11.85 17.07
N ASP A 83 -27.05 -12.88 17.51
CA ASP A 83 -27.50 -14.27 17.59
C ASP A 83 -28.18 -14.74 16.28
N ILE A 84 -27.55 -14.43 15.14
CA ILE A 84 -28.06 -14.84 13.82
C ILE A 84 -28.05 -16.37 13.70
N TRP A 85 -27.06 -17.02 14.29
CA TRP A 85 -27.19 -18.39 14.79
C TRP A 85 -26.95 -18.36 16.30
N ALA A 86 -27.51 -19.31 17.06
CA ALA A 86 -27.37 -19.29 18.51
C ALA A 86 -25.90 -19.28 18.96
N GLY A 87 -25.46 -18.19 19.60
CA GLY A 87 -24.10 -17.91 20.03
C GLY A 87 -23.16 -17.43 18.92
N ILE A 88 -23.69 -16.95 17.79
CA ILE A 88 -22.94 -16.43 16.65
C ILE A 88 -23.58 -15.12 16.18
N ASP A 89 -22.78 -14.05 16.19
CA ASP A 89 -23.15 -12.78 15.59
C ASP A 89 -22.58 -12.70 14.16
N ALA A 90 -23.31 -12.07 13.25
CA ALA A 90 -22.76 -11.62 11.96
C ALA A 90 -22.67 -10.11 11.97
N VAL A 91 -21.50 -9.57 11.67
CA VAL A 91 -21.28 -8.13 11.57
C VAL A 91 -21.04 -7.79 10.11
N MET A 92 -21.89 -6.92 9.58
CA MET A 92 -21.87 -6.46 8.20
C MET A 92 -21.43 -5.01 8.16
N ARG A 93 -20.49 -4.70 7.28
CA ARG A 93 -20.00 -3.33 7.07
C ARG A 93 -20.10 -3.01 5.60
N GLY A 94 -20.70 -1.86 5.30
CA GLY A 94 -20.95 -1.42 3.93
C GLY A 94 -20.14 -0.17 3.61
N GLY A 95 -19.28 -0.25 2.60
CA GLY A 95 -18.56 0.87 1.97
C GLY A 95 -19.01 1.10 0.53
N PRO A 96 -18.47 2.10 -0.19
CA PRO A 96 -18.77 2.30 -1.60
C PRO A 96 -18.33 1.10 -2.43
N GLY A 97 -19.29 0.28 -2.86
CA GLY A 97 -19.00 -0.95 -3.63
C GLY A 97 -18.49 -2.12 -2.80
N GLN A 98 -18.37 -1.98 -1.47
CA GLN A 98 -17.80 -2.98 -0.56
C GLN A 98 -18.81 -3.46 0.51
N LEU A 99 -18.91 -4.77 0.74
CA LEU A 99 -19.51 -5.45 1.89
C LEU A 99 -18.44 -6.32 2.58
N THR A 100 -17.84 -5.88 3.68
CA THR A 100 -17.07 -6.80 4.56
C THR A 100 -18.02 -7.47 5.55
N TYR A 101 -17.71 -8.71 5.88
CA TYR A 101 -18.43 -9.45 6.91
C TYR A 101 -17.46 -10.20 7.82
N GLU A 102 -17.77 -10.18 9.11
CA GLU A 102 -17.08 -10.98 10.13
C GLU A 102 -18.12 -11.81 10.89
N PHE A 103 -17.77 -13.04 11.24
CA PHE A 103 -18.58 -13.88 12.14
C PHE A 103 -17.90 -14.01 13.50
N VAL A 104 -18.62 -13.65 14.55
CA VAL A 104 -18.14 -13.75 15.93
C VAL A 104 -18.80 -14.94 16.60
N VAL A 105 -18.04 -16.01 16.83
CA VAL A 105 -18.51 -17.27 17.40
C VAL A 105 -18.12 -17.33 18.88
N ASP A 106 -19.11 -17.40 19.76
CA ASP A 106 -18.87 -17.48 21.20
C ASP A 106 -18.14 -18.76 21.61
N ALA A 107 -17.47 -18.69 22.77
CA ALA A 107 -16.75 -19.84 23.33
C ALA A 107 -17.67 -21.06 23.50
N GLY A 108 -17.22 -22.21 23.01
CA GLY A 108 -17.94 -23.48 23.04
C GLY A 108 -19.02 -23.64 21.95
N VAL A 109 -19.20 -22.64 21.09
CA VAL A 109 -20.15 -22.70 19.97
C VAL A 109 -19.47 -23.27 18.73
N ASP A 110 -20.16 -24.17 18.04
CA ASP A 110 -19.68 -24.85 16.84
C ASP A 110 -19.75 -23.92 15.61
N PRO A 111 -18.61 -23.54 14.98
CA PRO A 111 -18.60 -22.66 13.80
C PRO A 111 -19.33 -23.26 12.58
N SER A 112 -19.49 -24.58 12.49
CA SER A 112 -20.18 -25.25 11.36
C SER A 112 -21.69 -24.96 11.29
N ARG A 113 -22.22 -24.25 12.29
CA ARG A 113 -23.59 -23.70 12.28
C ARG A 113 -23.77 -22.60 11.24
N ILE A 114 -22.69 -21.89 10.91
CA ILE A 114 -22.72 -20.83 9.90
C ILE A 114 -22.95 -21.49 8.54
N ARG A 115 -24.10 -21.20 7.94
CA ARG A 115 -24.48 -21.69 6.62
C ARG A 115 -25.01 -20.55 5.79
N LEU A 116 -24.41 -20.36 4.63
CA LEU A 116 -24.64 -19.25 3.74
C LEU A 116 -24.98 -19.78 2.35
N ALA A 117 -25.79 -19.04 1.60
CA ALA A 117 -26.04 -19.36 0.19
C ALA A 117 -26.08 -18.06 -0.63
N TYR A 118 -25.61 -18.14 -1.87
CA TYR A 118 -25.72 -17.03 -2.82
C TYR A 118 -26.88 -17.28 -3.79
N GLU A 119 -28.01 -16.63 -3.54
CA GLU A 119 -29.13 -16.61 -4.47
C GLU A 119 -28.82 -15.68 -5.65
N GLY A 120 -29.07 -16.15 -6.88
CA GLY A 120 -28.70 -15.45 -8.11
C GLY A 120 -27.33 -15.85 -8.68
N ALA A 121 -26.54 -16.64 -7.95
CA ALA A 121 -25.36 -17.31 -8.50
C ALA A 121 -25.76 -18.50 -9.37
N LYS A 122 -24.96 -18.76 -10.42
CA LYS A 122 -25.07 -19.98 -11.26
C LYS A 122 -24.49 -21.19 -10.54
N SER A 123 -23.38 -21.01 -9.82
CA SER A 123 -22.70 -22.06 -9.07
C SER A 123 -21.66 -21.45 -8.12
N LEU A 124 -21.28 -22.23 -7.10
CA LEU A 124 -20.14 -21.96 -6.24
C LEU A 124 -19.05 -23.00 -6.52
N SER A 125 -17.78 -22.60 -6.43
CA SER A 125 -16.66 -23.51 -6.44
C SER A 125 -15.63 -23.06 -5.41
N ILE A 126 -15.19 -23.97 -4.55
CA ILE A 126 -14.10 -23.73 -3.62
C ILE A 126 -12.91 -24.55 -4.12
N ASP A 127 -11.76 -23.91 -4.26
CA ASP A 127 -10.54 -24.58 -4.72
C ASP A 127 -9.74 -25.21 -3.57
N ALA A 128 -8.54 -25.69 -3.89
CA ALA A 128 -7.69 -26.36 -2.91
C ALA A 128 -7.06 -25.41 -1.89
N SER A 129 -6.88 -24.12 -2.21
CA SER A 129 -6.43 -23.10 -1.25
C SER A 129 -7.56 -22.72 -0.29
N GLY A 130 -8.81 -23.03 -0.64
CA GLY A 130 -9.97 -22.73 0.19
C GLY A 130 -10.63 -21.41 -0.17
N ASP A 131 -10.27 -20.85 -1.32
CA ASP A 131 -10.86 -19.64 -1.89
C ASP A 131 -12.15 -20.01 -2.61
N MET A 132 -13.15 -19.14 -2.52
CA MET A 132 -14.44 -19.36 -3.14
C MET A 132 -14.58 -18.51 -4.41
N THR A 133 -15.03 -19.13 -5.49
CA THR A 133 -15.50 -18.46 -6.70
C THR A 133 -17.02 -18.59 -6.82
N ILE A 134 -17.69 -17.45 -6.91
CA ILE A 134 -19.14 -17.31 -7.07
C ILE A 134 -19.41 -16.98 -8.53
N HIS A 135 -19.90 -17.96 -9.30
CA HIS A 135 -20.14 -17.77 -10.74
C HIS A 135 -21.47 -17.06 -10.95
N THR A 136 -21.47 -15.83 -11.46
CA THR A 136 -22.71 -15.06 -11.69
C THR A 136 -23.01 -14.88 -13.19
N PRO A 137 -24.20 -14.37 -13.57
CA PRO A 137 -24.47 -13.94 -14.93
C PRO A 137 -23.55 -12.83 -15.46
N LEU A 138 -23.03 -11.98 -14.57
CA LEU A 138 -22.18 -10.82 -14.91
C LEU A 138 -20.68 -11.15 -14.92
N GLY A 139 -20.28 -12.31 -14.38
CA GLY A 139 -18.90 -12.75 -14.26
C GLY A 139 -18.66 -13.54 -12.97
N PRO A 140 -17.51 -14.22 -12.83
CA PRO A 140 -17.13 -14.81 -11.56
C PRO A 140 -16.76 -13.71 -10.55
N LEU A 141 -17.22 -13.86 -9.32
CA LEU A 141 -16.74 -13.11 -8.15
C LEU A 141 -15.84 -14.05 -7.33
N ARG A 142 -14.85 -13.51 -6.63
CA ARG A 142 -13.99 -14.27 -5.72
C ARG A 142 -14.10 -13.74 -4.31
N ASP A 143 -14.00 -14.65 -3.36
CA ASP A 143 -13.98 -14.41 -1.93
C ASP A 143 -12.83 -15.27 -1.38
N SER A 144 -11.80 -14.62 -0.85
CA SER A 144 -10.59 -15.28 -0.38
C SER A 144 -10.89 -16.03 0.91
N ARG A 145 -10.23 -17.17 1.13
CA ARG A 145 -10.45 -17.96 2.35
C ARG A 145 -10.36 -17.05 3.59
N PRO A 146 -11.23 -17.22 4.59
CA PRO A 146 -11.21 -16.33 5.75
C PRO A 146 -9.93 -16.52 6.55
N VAL A 147 -9.46 -15.44 7.16
CA VAL A 147 -8.46 -15.47 8.23
C VAL A 147 -9.19 -15.43 9.56
N SER A 148 -9.29 -16.61 10.20
CA SER A 148 -9.86 -16.68 11.54
C SER A 148 -8.80 -16.41 12.60
N TYR A 149 -9.22 -15.91 13.75
CA TYR A 149 -8.33 -15.69 14.88
C TYR A 149 -9.06 -15.77 16.22
N GLN A 150 -8.27 -15.95 17.28
CA GLN A 150 -8.71 -15.86 18.66
C GLN A 150 -7.86 -14.86 19.41
N ILE A 151 -8.45 -14.20 20.41
CA ILE A 151 -7.71 -13.25 21.24
C ILE A 151 -7.09 -13.97 22.44
N LEU A 152 -5.76 -14.04 22.49
CA LEU A 152 -4.99 -14.56 23.61
C LEU A 152 -4.16 -13.42 24.21
N ASN A 153 -4.39 -13.14 25.50
CA ASN A 153 -3.72 -12.06 26.23
C ASN A 153 -3.84 -10.67 25.56
N GLY A 154 -4.89 -10.45 24.76
CA GLY A 154 -5.10 -9.20 24.03
C GLY A 154 -4.65 -9.23 22.57
N ARG A 155 -3.80 -10.18 22.16
CA ARG A 155 -3.32 -10.32 20.78
C ARG A 155 -4.14 -11.29 19.95
N ARG A 156 -4.25 -11.05 18.64
CA ARG A 156 -4.82 -12.02 17.70
C ARG A 156 -3.83 -13.17 17.49
N VAL A 157 -4.31 -14.38 17.65
CA VAL A 157 -3.61 -15.61 17.27
C VAL A 157 -4.41 -16.25 16.15
N THR A 158 -3.78 -16.42 14.99
CA THR A 158 -4.40 -17.01 13.80
C THR A 158 -4.91 -18.42 14.09
N VAL A 159 -6.10 -18.71 13.58
CA VAL A 159 -6.73 -20.03 13.56
C VAL A 159 -6.93 -20.40 12.10
N ASP A 160 -6.48 -21.60 11.72
CA ASP A 160 -6.65 -22.06 10.34
C ASP A 160 -8.14 -22.12 10.02
N SER A 161 -8.52 -21.54 8.89
CA SER A 161 -9.89 -21.61 8.40
C SER A 161 -9.95 -21.61 6.88
N ARG A 162 -11.04 -22.15 6.36
CA ARG A 162 -11.35 -22.14 4.92
C ARG A 162 -12.85 -22.17 4.69
N PHE A 163 -13.27 -21.74 3.50
CA PHE A 163 -14.62 -22.04 3.04
C PHE A 163 -14.79 -23.55 2.86
N ALA A 164 -15.99 -24.04 3.16
CA ALA A 164 -16.37 -25.42 2.89
C ALA A 164 -17.83 -25.48 2.46
N MET A 165 -18.14 -26.38 1.52
CA MET A 165 -19.53 -26.66 1.17
C MET A 165 -20.27 -27.25 2.39
N ALA A 166 -21.43 -26.71 2.71
CA ALA A 166 -22.20 -27.01 3.90
C ALA A 166 -23.54 -27.68 3.54
N GLY A 167 -23.46 -28.88 2.96
CA GLY A 167 -24.63 -29.67 2.57
C GLY A 167 -24.86 -29.67 1.06
N GLU A 168 -25.90 -28.96 0.61
CA GLU A 168 -26.27 -28.84 -0.81
C GLU A 168 -25.22 -28.04 -1.61
N SER A 169 -25.25 -28.15 -2.95
CA SER A 169 -24.22 -27.59 -3.84
C SER A 169 -24.16 -26.06 -3.92
N ASP A 170 -25.09 -25.37 -3.28
CA ASP A 170 -25.24 -23.90 -3.24
C ASP A 170 -25.07 -23.32 -1.83
N THR A 171 -24.88 -24.18 -0.83
CA THR A 171 -24.70 -23.77 0.58
C THR A 171 -23.25 -23.96 0.99
N PHE A 172 -22.65 -22.93 1.60
CA PHE A 172 -21.29 -22.95 2.11
C PHE A 172 -21.23 -22.47 3.56
N GLY A 173 -20.09 -22.66 4.19
CA GLY A 173 -19.78 -22.23 5.54
C GLY A 173 -18.28 -22.32 5.77
N PHE A 174 -17.89 -22.57 7.02
CA PHE A 174 -16.49 -22.52 7.43
C PHE A 174 -16.05 -23.84 8.07
N THR A 175 -14.82 -24.24 7.78
CA THR A 175 -14.10 -25.25 8.58
C THR A 175 -12.96 -24.57 9.31
N VAL A 176 -12.80 -24.86 10.60
CA VAL A 176 -11.67 -24.39 11.41
C VAL A 176 -10.71 -25.55 11.70
N GLY A 177 -9.41 -25.25 11.73
CA GLY A 177 -8.31 -26.21 11.78
C GLY A 177 -7.38 -26.00 12.97
N ALA A 178 -6.07 -26.04 12.74
CA ALA A 178 -5.10 -25.91 13.82
C ALA A 178 -5.14 -24.51 14.44
N GLY A 179 -4.68 -24.41 15.69
CA GLY A 179 -4.74 -23.19 16.48
C GLY A 179 -6.09 -22.91 17.15
N TYR A 180 -7.18 -23.59 16.75
CA TYR A 180 -8.50 -23.36 17.36
C TYR A 180 -8.62 -23.93 18.79
N ASP A 181 -8.83 -23.06 19.77
CA ASP A 181 -9.24 -23.41 21.14
C ASP A 181 -10.76 -23.22 21.31
N PRO A 182 -11.56 -24.29 21.41
CA PRO A 182 -13.02 -24.17 21.52
C PRO A 182 -13.49 -23.49 22.81
N GLN A 183 -12.62 -23.28 23.82
CA GLN A 183 -12.97 -22.54 25.04
C GLN A 183 -12.85 -21.02 24.88
N ARG A 184 -12.51 -20.54 23.68
CA ARG A 184 -12.33 -19.12 23.39
C ARG A 184 -13.23 -18.70 22.24
N ARG A 185 -13.62 -17.42 22.28
CA ARG A 185 -14.35 -16.78 21.19
C ARG A 185 -13.47 -16.77 19.93
N LEU A 186 -14.06 -17.12 18.80
CA LEU A 186 -13.44 -17.12 17.48
C LEU A 186 -14.03 -15.98 16.66
N VAL A 187 -13.19 -15.29 15.90
CA VAL A 187 -13.63 -14.37 14.85
C VAL A 187 -13.16 -14.93 13.51
N ILE A 188 -14.05 -14.91 12.52
CA ILE A 188 -13.79 -15.32 11.13
C ILE A 188 -13.86 -14.04 10.28
N ASP A 189 -12.74 -13.61 9.71
CA ASP A 189 -12.57 -12.30 9.05
C ASP A 189 -11.72 -12.44 7.76
N PRO A 190 -12.24 -12.14 6.56
CA PRO A 190 -11.51 -12.35 5.30
C PRO A 190 -10.58 -11.20 4.88
N VAL A 191 -10.33 -10.17 5.71
CA VAL A 191 -9.59 -8.95 5.28
C VAL A 191 -8.08 -9.15 5.08
N LEU A 192 -7.44 -10.10 5.77
CA LEU A 192 -6.05 -10.48 5.49
C LEU A 192 -6.04 -11.59 4.43
N ASP A 193 -5.38 -11.40 3.28
CA ASP A 193 -5.28 -12.45 2.25
C ASP A 193 -4.14 -13.41 2.60
N TYR A 194 -2.91 -12.90 2.58
CA TYR A 194 -1.73 -13.63 3.01
C TYR A 194 -0.71 -12.70 3.67
N SER A 195 0.15 -13.31 4.48
CA SER A 195 1.32 -12.66 5.08
C SER A 195 2.45 -13.66 5.21
N THR A 196 3.65 -13.27 4.79
CA THR A 196 4.85 -14.12 4.79
C THR A 196 6.07 -13.32 5.24
N LEU A 197 7.08 -14.04 5.74
CA LEU A 197 8.42 -13.52 5.94
C LEU A 197 9.30 -13.78 4.72
N LEU A 198 10.38 -13.02 4.61
CA LEU A 198 11.44 -13.14 3.63
C LEU A 198 12.76 -12.75 4.30
N GLY A 199 13.53 -13.75 4.72
CA GLY A 199 14.75 -13.52 5.47
C GLY A 199 15.68 -14.72 5.53
N GLY A 200 16.93 -14.46 5.92
CA GLY A 200 17.95 -15.45 6.22
C GLY A 200 18.32 -15.43 7.70
N SER A 201 19.54 -15.81 8.04
CA SER A 201 19.98 -15.94 9.43
C SER A 201 20.40 -14.62 10.12
N ALA A 202 20.35 -13.48 9.44
CA ALA A 202 20.84 -12.18 9.91
C ALA A 202 19.77 -11.07 9.86
N LEU A 203 20.04 -9.95 9.18
CA LEU A 203 19.18 -8.78 9.11
C LEU A 203 18.71 -8.56 7.67
N GLU A 204 17.40 -8.40 7.49
CA GLU A 204 16.78 -8.06 6.22
C GLU A 204 15.90 -6.83 6.31
N PHE A 205 16.04 -5.95 5.31
CA PHE A 205 15.31 -4.70 5.20
C PHE A 205 14.53 -4.69 3.89
N GLY A 206 13.19 -4.81 3.95
CA GLY A 206 12.32 -4.74 2.78
C GLY A 206 11.96 -3.29 2.43
N SER A 207 12.80 -2.63 1.63
CA SER A 207 12.69 -1.19 1.34
C SER A 207 11.52 -0.85 0.43
N ALA A 208 11.32 -1.57 -0.68
CA ALA A 208 10.32 -1.24 -1.68
C ALA A 208 9.57 -2.47 -2.22
N ILE A 209 8.32 -2.24 -2.64
CA ILE A 209 7.43 -3.25 -3.22
C ILE A 209 6.76 -2.72 -4.48
N ALA A 210 6.61 -3.58 -5.49
CA ALA A 210 5.81 -3.35 -6.68
C ALA A 210 5.02 -4.62 -7.02
N VAL A 211 3.89 -4.50 -7.72
CA VAL A 211 3.04 -5.64 -8.09
C VAL A 211 2.81 -5.63 -9.59
N ASP A 212 2.99 -6.79 -10.24
CA ASP A 212 2.73 -6.90 -11.68
C ASP A 212 1.24 -7.09 -12.01
N ASP A 213 0.90 -7.04 -13.29
CA ASP A 213 -0.45 -7.23 -13.81
C ASP A 213 -1.08 -8.59 -13.48
N GLN A 214 -0.30 -9.57 -13.00
CA GLN A 214 -0.79 -10.88 -12.58
C GLN A 214 -0.97 -10.97 -11.05
N GLY A 215 -0.72 -9.89 -10.31
CA GLY A 215 -0.82 -9.86 -8.85
C GLY A 215 0.42 -10.43 -8.15
N SER A 216 1.53 -10.65 -8.86
CA SER A 216 2.77 -11.12 -8.27
C SER A 216 3.54 -9.94 -7.66
N PRO A 217 3.84 -9.95 -6.34
CA PRO A 217 4.64 -8.91 -5.74
C PRO A 217 6.14 -9.13 -5.98
N TYR A 218 6.85 -8.02 -6.07
CA TYR A 218 8.30 -7.92 -6.16
C TYR A 218 8.75 -7.08 -4.99
N VAL A 219 9.79 -7.52 -4.29
CA VAL A 219 10.40 -6.81 -3.16
C VAL A 219 11.86 -6.57 -3.47
N ALA A 220 12.33 -5.37 -3.17
CA ALA A 220 13.75 -5.02 -3.20
C ALA A 220 14.15 -4.44 -1.85
N GLY A 221 15.40 -4.69 -1.46
CA GLY A 221 15.92 -4.33 -0.16
C GLY A 221 17.39 -4.70 0.01
N SER A 222 17.85 -4.76 1.26
CA SER A 222 19.19 -5.21 1.62
C SER A 222 19.14 -6.40 2.59
N THR A 223 20.16 -7.26 2.51
CA THR A 223 20.30 -8.42 3.39
C THR A 223 21.74 -8.57 3.85
N TYR A 224 21.89 -8.87 5.14
CA TYR A 224 23.16 -9.23 5.78
C TYR A 224 23.37 -10.76 5.76
N SER A 225 22.42 -11.52 5.23
CA SER A 225 22.39 -12.98 5.28
C SER A 225 23.06 -13.60 4.06
N ALA A 226 24.16 -14.30 4.29
CA ALA A 226 24.78 -15.14 3.26
C ALA A 226 23.88 -16.33 2.84
N ASP A 227 22.87 -16.65 3.66
CA ASP A 227 21.86 -17.68 3.42
C ASP A 227 20.48 -17.11 3.07
N PHE A 228 20.40 -15.84 2.66
CA PHE A 228 19.15 -15.26 2.13
C PHE A 228 18.55 -16.16 1.03
N PRO A 229 17.23 -16.38 1.03
CA PRO A 229 16.61 -17.34 0.12
C PRO A 229 16.72 -16.89 -1.35
N THR A 230 17.49 -17.63 -2.15
CA THR A 230 17.61 -17.47 -3.60
C THR A 230 16.95 -18.63 -4.36
N THR A 231 16.71 -18.43 -5.66
CA THR A 231 16.09 -19.47 -6.51
C THR A 231 17.07 -20.05 -7.54
N PRO A 232 16.91 -21.33 -7.93
CA PRO A 232 17.70 -21.90 -9.03
C PRO A 232 17.54 -21.10 -10.32
N GLY A 233 18.67 -20.70 -10.92
CA GLY A 233 18.68 -19.91 -12.15
C GLY A 233 18.51 -18.40 -11.95
N ALA A 234 18.52 -17.92 -10.71
CA ALA A 234 18.67 -16.50 -10.40
C ALA A 234 19.96 -15.93 -11.00
N PHE A 235 19.96 -14.62 -11.27
CA PHE A 235 21.12 -13.88 -11.78
C PHE A 235 22.35 -14.10 -10.90
N ASP A 236 22.19 -13.93 -9.59
CA ASP A 236 23.22 -14.19 -8.59
C ASP A 236 22.62 -14.91 -7.37
N PRO A 237 22.98 -16.19 -7.16
CA PRO A 237 22.53 -16.95 -6.00
C PRO A 237 23.43 -16.76 -4.77
N THR A 238 24.47 -15.91 -4.83
CA THR A 238 25.49 -15.79 -3.78
C THR A 238 25.63 -14.38 -3.23
N PHE A 239 25.88 -14.29 -1.93
CA PHE A 239 26.29 -13.07 -1.25
C PHE A 239 27.74 -12.71 -1.62
N ASN A 240 27.97 -11.49 -2.11
CA ASN A 240 29.20 -11.11 -2.80
C ASN A 240 30.28 -10.50 -1.90
N GLY A 241 29.94 -10.11 -0.68
CA GLY A 241 30.90 -9.61 0.29
C GLY A 241 30.34 -8.49 1.14
N GLY A 242 31.23 -7.66 1.69
CA GLY A 242 30.79 -6.52 2.49
C GLY A 242 30.03 -6.87 3.77
N LEU A 243 29.23 -5.92 4.21
CA LEU A 243 28.30 -6.04 5.33
C LEU A 243 26.94 -6.55 4.88
N TYR A 244 26.47 -6.12 3.71
CA TYR A 244 25.17 -6.47 3.14
C TYR A 244 25.15 -6.22 1.63
N ASP A 245 24.36 -7.04 0.93
CA ASP A 245 24.07 -6.91 -0.50
C ASP A 245 22.61 -6.50 -0.70
N ALA A 246 22.30 -5.86 -1.82
CA ALA A 246 20.92 -5.67 -2.22
C ALA A 246 20.32 -7.01 -2.70
N PHE A 247 19.00 -7.14 -2.61
CA PHE A 247 18.28 -8.29 -3.17
C PHE A 247 17.07 -7.85 -3.99
N VAL A 248 16.62 -8.74 -4.88
CA VAL A 248 15.34 -8.64 -5.57
C VAL A 248 14.63 -9.98 -5.53
N ALA A 249 13.42 -10.02 -4.99
CA ALA A 249 12.60 -11.22 -4.87
C ALA A 249 11.23 -11.01 -5.52
N LYS A 250 10.82 -11.93 -6.39
CA LYS A 250 9.46 -12.02 -6.92
C LYS A 250 8.74 -13.20 -6.29
N MET A 251 7.57 -12.99 -5.71
CA MET A 251 6.71 -14.07 -5.22
C MET A 251 5.57 -14.37 -6.19
N ASP A 252 4.96 -15.54 -6.04
CA ASP A 252 3.70 -15.81 -6.72
C ASP A 252 2.54 -15.02 -6.08
N PRO A 253 1.40 -14.85 -6.77
CA PRO A 253 0.32 -14.00 -6.27
C PRO A 253 -0.32 -14.46 -4.96
N ALA A 254 -0.06 -15.70 -4.55
CA ALA A 254 -0.53 -16.28 -3.29
C ALA A 254 0.48 -16.09 -2.14
N GLY A 255 1.66 -15.51 -2.39
CA GLY A 255 2.72 -15.35 -1.39
C GLY A 255 3.31 -16.67 -0.88
N SER A 256 3.12 -17.76 -1.61
CA SER A 256 3.42 -19.13 -1.15
C SER A 256 4.80 -19.64 -1.58
N ARG A 257 5.39 -18.99 -2.58
CA ARG A 257 6.72 -19.35 -3.10
C ARG A 257 7.38 -18.17 -3.81
N LEU A 258 8.70 -18.21 -3.83
CA LEU A 258 9.52 -17.39 -4.72
C LEU A 258 9.38 -17.89 -6.16
N VAL A 259 9.03 -16.98 -7.08
CA VAL A 259 9.15 -17.17 -8.52
C VAL A 259 10.62 -17.01 -8.93
N TYR A 260 11.26 -15.95 -8.46
CA TYR A 260 12.71 -15.83 -8.44
C TYR A 260 13.17 -15.02 -7.22
N SER A 261 14.42 -15.20 -6.81
CA SER A 261 15.09 -14.34 -5.83
C SER A 261 16.60 -14.37 -6.08
N THR A 262 17.20 -13.18 -6.11
CA THR A 262 18.60 -12.95 -6.49
C THR A 262 19.25 -11.90 -5.59
N PHE A 263 20.54 -12.04 -5.34
CA PHE A 263 21.38 -10.94 -4.87
C PHE A 263 21.65 -9.96 -6.01
N LEU A 264 22.00 -8.73 -5.64
CA LEU A 264 22.47 -7.66 -6.50
C LEU A 264 23.50 -6.84 -5.73
N GLY A 265 24.79 -7.12 -5.93
CA GLY A 265 25.87 -6.48 -5.19
C GLY A 265 27.25 -6.86 -5.73
N GLY A 266 28.28 -6.37 -5.06
CA GLY A 266 29.68 -6.69 -5.33
C GLY A 266 30.48 -6.93 -4.05
N SER A 267 31.80 -6.85 -4.13
CA SER A 267 32.71 -7.13 -3.02
C SER A 267 33.02 -5.92 -2.12
N GLY A 268 32.36 -4.79 -2.36
CA GLY A 268 32.47 -3.57 -1.57
C GLY A 268 31.91 -3.70 -0.17
N SER A 269 31.80 -2.58 0.54
CA SER A 269 31.35 -2.63 1.94
C SER A 269 29.84 -2.80 2.11
N ALA A 270 29.04 -2.33 1.15
CA ALA A 270 27.60 -2.27 1.25
C ALA A 270 26.96 -2.00 -0.11
N ASP A 271 25.88 -2.70 -0.42
CA ASP A 271 25.01 -2.46 -1.57
C ASP A 271 23.55 -2.47 -1.09
N GLU A 272 22.77 -1.45 -1.45
CA GLU A 272 21.40 -1.28 -0.93
C GLU A 272 20.43 -0.88 -2.04
N ALA A 273 19.30 -1.59 -2.14
CA ALA A 273 18.19 -1.20 -2.99
C ALA A 273 17.18 -0.36 -2.20
N PHE A 274 16.84 0.81 -2.74
CA PHE A 274 15.83 1.70 -2.17
C PHE A 274 14.56 1.68 -3.01
N GLY A 275 14.65 1.87 -4.33
CA GLY A 275 13.49 1.99 -5.21
C GLY A 275 13.27 0.76 -6.10
N LEU A 276 12.00 0.44 -6.36
CA LEU A 276 11.58 -0.67 -7.22
C LEU A 276 10.36 -0.27 -8.06
N ALA A 277 10.42 -0.56 -9.36
CA ALA A 277 9.28 -0.48 -10.27
C ALA A 277 9.25 -1.70 -11.20
N VAL A 278 8.05 -2.10 -11.66
CA VAL A 278 7.86 -3.24 -12.55
C VAL A 278 7.04 -2.79 -13.76
N ASP A 279 7.45 -3.18 -14.96
CA ASP A 279 6.69 -2.90 -16.17
C ASP A 279 5.71 -4.02 -16.56
N HIS A 280 4.85 -3.73 -17.54
CA HIS A 280 3.85 -4.67 -18.07
C HIS A 280 4.44 -5.96 -18.70
N LEU A 281 5.77 -6.02 -18.94
CA LEU A 281 6.44 -7.24 -19.39
C LEU A 281 6.98 -8.07 -18.22
N GLY A 282 6.83 -7.58 -16.98
CA GLY A 282 7.32 -8.21 -15.76
C GLY A 282 8.81 -7.97 -15.50
N ARG A 283 9.42 -6.95 -16.11
CA ARG A 283 10.82 -6.58 -15.84
C ARG A 283 10.89 -5.72 -14.59
N ALA A 284 11.78 -6.07 -13.66
CA ALA A 284 12.02 -5.29 -12.46
C ALA A 284 13.12 -4.25 -12.69
N TYR A 285 12.83 -3.00 -12.34
CA TYR A 285 13.75 -1.86 -12.38
C TYR A 285 14.07 -1.48 -10.94
N VAL A 286 15.35 -1.51 -10.58
CA VAL A 286 15.81 -1.33 -9.20
C VAL A 286 16.83 -0.22 -9.17
N THR A 287 16.72 0.64 -8.16
CA THR A 287 17.69 1.71 -7.92
C THR A 287 18.07 1.76 -6.45
N GLY A 288 19.25 2.29 -6.19
CA GLY A 288 19.81 2.30 -4.86
C GLY A 288 21.21 2.88 -4.86
N GLN A 289 22.00 2.52 -3.86
CA GLN A 289 23.41 2.90 -3.76
C GLN A 289 24.31 1.66 -3.70
N THR A 290 25.56 1.84 -4.12
CA THR A 290 26.58 0.81 -4.06
C THR A 290 27.91 1.41 -3.61
N LEU A 291 28.60 0.69 -2.73
CA LEU A 291 29.99 0.96 -2.34
C LEU A 291 30.93 -0.10 -2.95
N SER A 292 30.47 -0.80 -3.99
CA SER A 292 31.17 -1.92 -4.64
C SER A 292 31.79 -1.50 -5.98
N PRO A 293 33.14 -1.43 -6.09
CA PRO A 293 33.82 -1.15 -7.35
C PRO A 293 33.58 -2.19 -8.46
N ASP A 294 33.10 -3.36 -8.08
CA ASP A 294 32.76 -4.49 -8.95
C ASP A 294 31.25 -4.78 -8.98
N PHE A 295 30.40 -3.83 -8.57
CA PHE A 295 28.95 -3.92 -8.75
C PHE A 295 28.61 -4.27 -10.21
N PRO A 296 27.67 -5.19 -10.45
CA PRO A 296 27.48 -5.76 -11.78
C PRO A 296 26.91 -4.72 -12.75
N THR A 297 27.72 -4.28 -13.72
CA THR A 297 27.28 -3.42 -14.84
C THR A 297 27.29 -4.17 -16.17
N THR A 298 26.41 -3.78 -17.09
CA THR A 298 26.27 -4.44 -18.40
C THR A 298 27.10 -3.77 -19.49
N PRO A 299 27.55 -4.52 -20.52
CA PRO A 299 28.18 -3.91 -21.70
C PRO A 299 27.25 -2.88 -22.37
N GLY A 300 27.77 -1.68 -22.66
CA GLY A 300 27.00 -0.62 -23.29
C GLY A 300 26.11 0.20 -22.35
N ALA A 301 26.13 -0.09 -21.04
CA ALA A 301 25.53 0.77 -20.02
C ALA A 301 26.12 2.19 -20.05
N PHE A 302 25.31 3.16 -19.60
CA PHE A 302 25.65 4.58 -19.53
C PHE A 302 26.98 4.82 -18.81
N ASP A 303 27.13 4.26 -17.60
CA ASP A 303 28.35 4.28 -16.82
C ASP A 303 28.67 2.91 -16.25
N ARG A 304 29.96 2.58 -16.30
CA ARG A 304 30.55 1.30 -15.87
C ARG A 304 31.79 1.51 -15.00
N VAL A 305 32.09 2.76 -14.65
CA VAL A 305 33.22 3.13 -13.82
C VAL A 305 32.68 3.59 -12.49
N PHE A 306 32.97 2.82 -11.45
CA PHE A 306 32.63 3.17 -10.08
C PHE A 306 33.38 4.43 -9.63
N GLY A 307 32.65 5.38 -9.05
CA GLY A 307 33.15 6.51 -8.30
C GLY A 307 33.61 6.13 -6.90
N VAL A 308 32.88 6.57 -5.87
CA VAL A 308 33.19 6.28 -4.45
C VAL A 308 32.03 5.61 -3.74
N GLU A 309 30.84 6.15 -3.94
CA GLU A 309 29.56 5.62 -3.51
C GLU A 309 28.58 6.14 -4.56
N ASP A 310 28.24 5.27 -5.51
CA ASP A 310 27.45 5.67 -6.66
C ASP A 310 26.04 5.15 -6.50
N ALA A 311 25.08 5.86 -7.09
CA ALA A 311 23.78 5.29 -7.30
C ALA A 311 23.88 4.22 -8.40
N PHE A 312 23.01 3.22 -8.37
CA PHE A 312 22.87 2.26 -9.47
C PHE A 312 21.46 2.29 -10.05
N VAL A 313 21.35 1.89 -11.32
CA VAL A 313 20.07 1.61 -11.97
C VAL A 313 20.18 0.30 -12.73
N THR A 314 19.40 -0.69 -12.29
CA THR A 314 19.42 -2.06 -12.81
C THR A 314 18.05 -2.43 -13.36
N ARG A 315 18.03 -3.10 -14.51
CA ARG A 315 16.84 -3.79 -15.02
C ARG A 315 17.10 -5.29 -15.13
N LEU A 316 16.31 -6.08 -14.42
CA LEU A 316 16.28 -7.54 -14.53
C LEU A 316 15.34 -7.98 -15.66
N ASP A 317 15.69 -9.09 -16.30
CA ASP A 317 14.74 -9.80 -17.15
C ASP A 317 13.53 -10.33 -16.33
N PRO A 318 12.38 -10.67 -16.96
CA PRO A 318 11.19 -11.10 -16.21
C PRO A 318 11.34 -12.41 -15.43
N SER A 319 12.40 -13.18 -15.68
CA SER A 319 12.72 -14.42 -14.96
C SER A 319 13.69 -14.20 -13.80
N GLY A 320 14.26 -13.00 -13.65
CA GLY A 320 15.30 -12.69 -12.67
C GLY A 320 16.63 -13.38 -12.95
N SER A 321 16.86 -13.87 -14.17
CA SER A 321 18.03 -14.71 -14.52
C SER A 321 19.21 -13.92 -15.08
N SER A 322 18.96 -12.70 -15.55
CA SER A 322 19.97 -11.84 -16.16
C SER A 322 19.62 -10.35 -16.01
N LEU A 323 20.64 -9.50 -16.07
CA LEU A 323 20.49 -8.05 -16.16
C LEU A 323 20.31 -7.69 -17.64
N GLU A 324 19.17 -7.08 -18.00
CA GLU A 324 18.98 -6.49 -19.32
C GLU A 324 19.83 -5.23 -19.49
N TYR A 325 19.94 -4.42 -18.43
CA TYR A 325 21.00 -3.44 -18.27
C TYR A 325 21.30 -3.20 -16.78
N SER A 326 22.49 -2.71 -16.48
CA SER A 326 22.86 -2.19 -15.16
C SER A 326 23.99 -1.18 -15.32
N THR A 327 23.84 -0.03 -14.66
CA THR A 327 24.71 1.14 -14.77
C THR A 327 24.92 1.80 -13.41
N PHE A 328 26.07 2.43 -13.24
CA PHE A 328 26.24 3.46 -12.21
C PHE A 328 25.56 4.77 -12.65
N LEU A 329 25.27 5.63 -11.67
CA LEU A 329 24.79 6.99 -11.82
C LEU A 329 25.39 7.83 -10.69
N GLY A 330 26.34 8.69 -11.03
CA GLY A 330 27.03 9.51 -10.05
C GLY A 330 28.15 10.34 -10.66
N GLY A 331 28.79 11.16 -9.84
CA GLY A 331 29.96 11.95 -10.22
C GLY A 331 31.27 11.19 -10.02
N ASP A 332 32.27 11.48 -10.86
CA ASP A 332 33.57 10.79 -10.83
C ASP A 332 34.66 11.48 -9.96
N GLU A 333 34.31 12.48 -9.14
CA GLU A 333 35.31 13.34 -8.47
C GLU A 333 35.89 12.80 -7.15
N GLY A 334 35.57 11.56 -6.78
CA GLY A 334 36.22 10.88 -5.66
C GLY A 334 35.80 11.38 -4.28
N ARG A 335 34.73 12.20 -4.17
CA ARG A 335 34.29 12.83 -2.90
C ARG A 335 32.78 13.00 -2.71
N GLY A 336 31.97 12.76 -3.74
CA GLY A 336 30.50 12.80 -3.64
C GLY A 336 29.93 11.40 -3.46
N SER A 337 28.96 11.28 -2.56
CA SER A 337 28.05 10.13 -2.47
C SER A 337 26.84 10.44 -3.34
N ASP A 338 26.39 9.46 -4.11
CA ASP A 338 25.25 9.58 -5.01
C ASP A 338 24.24 8.49 -4.65
N ILE A 339 23.02 8.87 -4.31
CA ILE A 339 22.02 7.95 -3.76
C ILE A 339 20.72 8.10 -4.55
N ALA A 340 20.29 7.04 -5.23
CA ALA A 340 18.98 6.99 -5.88
C ALA A 340 17.94 6.32 -4.97
N LEU A 341 16.83 7.02 -4.71
CA LEU A 341 15.83 6.64 -3.71
C LEU A 341 14.50 6.18 -4.33
N GLY A 342 14.11 6.77 -5.47
CA GLY A 342 12.84 6.49 -6.14
C GLY A 342 13.03 6.21 -7.63
N ILE A 343 12.20 5.32 -8.18
CA ILE A 343 12.21 4.94 -9.59
C ILE A 343 10.79 4.74 -10.14
N ALA A 344 10.53 5.26 -11.33
CA ALA A 344 9.32 4.99 -12.11
C ALA A 344 9.67 4.61 -13.54
N VAL A 345 8.78 3.87 -14.21
CA VAL A 345 9.00 3.37 -15.57
C VAL A 345 7.96 3.98 -16.52
N GLY A 346 8.45 4.68 -17.54
CA GLY A 346 7.61 5.25 -18.59
C GLY A 346 7.22 4.24 -19.67
N GLU A 347 6.29 4.65 -20.51
CA GLU A 347 5.93 3.90 -21.72
C GLU A 347 7.19 3.65 -22.59
N GLY A 348 7.37 2.42 -23.07
CA GLY A 348 8.57 2.02 -23.80
C GLY A 348 9.75 1.55 -22.94
N GLY A 349 9.68 1.66 -21.61
CA GLY A 349 10.67 1.12 -20.68
C GLY A 349 11.81 2.08 -20.30
N SER A 350 11.63 3.39 -20.50
CA SER A 350 12.55 4.41 -19.95
C SER A 350 12.41 4.47 -18.43
N ALA A 351 13.53 4.36 -17.70
CA ALA A 351 13.55 4.55 -16.25
C ALA A 351 13.69 6.04 -15.90
N PHE A 352 12.87 6.51 -14.97
CA PHE A 352 12.95 7.83 -14.35
C PHE A 352 13.39 7.63 -12.91
N VAL A 353 14.47 8.28 -12.50
CA VAL A 353 15.12 8.08 -11.21
C VAL A 353 15.27 9.41 -10.50
N THR A 354 14.99 9.43 -9.20
CA THR A 354 15.28 10.56 -8.33
C THR A 354 16.09 10.12 -7.12
N GLY A 355 16.82 11.06 -6.56
CA GLY A 355 17.67 10.84 -5.41
C GLY A 355 18.29 12.14 -4.94
N HIS A 356 19.43 12.04 -4.27
CA HIS A 356 20.30 13.17 -3.95
C HIS A 356 21.75 12.85 -4.28
N THR A 357 22.52 13.90 -4.48
CA THR A 357 23.92 13.81 -4.88
C THR A 357 24.73 14.83 -4.10
N TYR A 358 25.93 14.44 -3.67
CA TYR A 358 26.97 15.35 -3.15
C TYR A 358 27.99 15.73 -4.24
N SER A 359 27.80 15.26 -5.47
CA SER A 359 28.75 15.38 -6.57
C SER A 359 28.52 16.67 -7.34
N THR A 360 29.53 17.52 -7.43
CA THR A 360 29.46 18.76 -8.22
C THR A 360 29.50 18.52 -9.73
N ASN A 361 29.90 17.31 -10.12
CA ASN A 361 29.99 16.80 -11.48
C ASN A 361 28.99 15.66 -11.76
N PHE A 362 27.87 15.61 -11.04
CA PHE A 362 26.78 14.68 -11.37
C PHE A 362 26.39 14.83 -12.86
N PRO A 363 26.13 13.72 -13.57
CA PRO A 363 25.94 13.75 -15.02
C PRO A 363 24.63 14.44 -15.38
N THR A 364 24.71 15.68 -15.85
CA THR A 364 23.58 16.47 -16.37
C THR A 364 23.59 16.54 -17.89
N THR A 365 22.40 16.71 -18.48
CA THR A 365 22.28 16.93 -19.93
C THR A 365 22.46 18.41 -20.31
N PRO A 366 22.91 18.75 -21.53
CA PRO A 366 23.25 20.12 -21.91
C PRO A 366 22.15 21.18 -21.73
N ASP A 367 20.88 20.77 -21.83
CA ASP A 367 19.70 21.64 -21.69
C ASP A 367 18.94 21.40 -20.37
N ALA A 368 19.60 20.81 -19.37
CA ALA A 368 19.01 20.55 -18.05
C ALA A 368 18.35 21.80 -17.45
N PHE A 369 17.24 21.61 -16.72
CA PHE A 369 16.63 22.67 -15.93
C PHE A 369 17.66 23.37 -15.02
N ASP A 370 18.48 22.57 -14.37
CA ASP A 370 19.65 22.99 -13.61
C ASP A 370 20.84 22.06 -13.89
N GLY A 371 21.91 22.65 -14.42
CA GLY A 371 23.18 21.98 -14.70
C GLY A 371 24.24 22.23 -13.62
N THR A 372 23.89 22.90 -12.53
CA THR A 372 24.80 23.31 -11.46
C THR A 372 24.38 22.73 -10.12
N PHE A 373 25.38 22.30 -9.36
CA PHE A 373 25.24 21.91 -7.96
C PHE A 373 25.22 23.16 -7.09
N ASN A 374 24.13 23.38 -6.34
CA ASN A 374 23.87 24.66 -5.68
C ASN A 374 24.05 24.62 -4.16
N GLY A 375 23.99 23.45 -3.53
CA GLY A 375 23.92 23.33 -2.08
C GLY A 375 24.98 22.45 -1.41
N VAL A 376 24.56 21.77 -0.35
CA VAL A 376 25.34 20.73 0.37
C VAL A 376 25.15 19.38 -0.29
N ASP A 377 23.93 19.13 -0.75
CA ASP A 377 23.49 18.02 -1.58
C ASP A 377 22.19 18.45 -2.28
N ASP A 378 22.12 18.19 -3.58
CA ASP A 378 20.97 18.58 -4.39
C ASP A 378 20.17 17.31 -4.73
N ALA A 379 18.85 17.45 -4.85
CA ALA A 379 18.06 16.40 -5.46
C ALA A 379 18.41 16.31 -6.94
N PHE A 380 18.29 15.13 -7.55
CA PHE A 380 18.41 14.98 -8.99
C PHE A 380 17.18 14.31 -9.59
N ILE A 381 17.00 14.50 -10.89
CA ILE A 381 16.00 13.80 -11.69
C ILE A 381 16.63 13.38 -13.01
N THR A 382 16.70 12.07 -13.23
CA THR A 382 17.32 11.47 -14.41
C THR A 382 16.32 10.61 -15.16
N LYS A 383 16.27 10.72 -16.49
CA LYS A 383 15.57 9.78 -17.37
C LYS A 383 16.58 9.05 -18.24
N PHE A 384 16.59 7.72 -18.16
CA PHE A 384 17.40 6.87 -19.03
C PHE A 384 16.70 6.54 -20.34
N ALA A 385 17.48 6.36 -21.39
CA ALA A 385 17.04 5.66 -22.59
C ALA A 385 16.57 4.23 -22.20
N PRO A 386 15.59 3.63 -22.91
CA PRO A 386 15.05 2.32 -22.55
C PRO A 386 16.05 1.17 -22.49
N ASP A 387 17.24 1.30 -23.06
CA ASP A 387 18.30 0.30 -23.01
C ASP A 387 19.37 0.59 -21.94
N GLY A 388 19.21 1.66 -21.17
CA GLY A 388 20.17 2.07 -20.13
C GLY A 388 21.50 2.60 -20.66
N SER A 389 21.63 2.86 -21.97
CA SER A 389 22.90 3.25 -22.59
C SER A 389 23.22 4.75 -22.52
N SER A 390 22.22 5.58 -22.24
CA SER A 390 22.36 7.05 -22.23
C SER A 390 21.27 7.72 -21.40
N LEU A 391 21.49 8.99 -21.05
CA LEU A 391 20.50 9.84 -20.39
C LEU A 391 19.71 10.58 -21.46
N GLU A 392 18.38 10.46 -21.44
CA GLU A 392 17.49 11.28 -22.25
C GLU A 392 17.37 12.70 -21.67
N PHE A 393 17.32 12.81 -20.35
CA PHE A 393 17.58 14.06 -19.62
C PHE A 393 18.14 13.75 -18.24
N SER A 394 18.88 14.69 -17.66
CA SER A 394 19.29 14.67 -16.27
C SER A 394 19.56 16.07 -15.77
N THR A 395 19.05 16.40 -14.58
CA THR A 395 19.08 17.73 -13.99
C THR A 395 19.23 17.65 -12.47
N TYR A 396 19.89 18.63 -11.88
CA TYR A 396 19.75 18.93 -10.46
C TYR A 396 18.37 19.58 -10.19
N LEU A 397 17.96 19.56 -8.93
CA LEU A 397 16.79 20.22 -8.38
C LEU A 397 17.09 20.63 -6.93
N GLY A 398 17.51 21.87 -6.72
CA GLY A 398 17.92 22.32 -5.40
C GLY A 398 18.08 23.83 -5.25
N GLY A 399 18.36 24.24 -4.02
CA GLY A 399 18.76 25.58 -3.60
C GLY A 399 20.14 25.56 -2.95
N PHE A 400 20.44 26.47 -2.03
CA PHE A 400 21.78 26.57 -1.43
C PHE A 400 22.07 25.66 -0.23
N ASP A 401 21.08 24.93 0.29
CA ASP A 401 21.21 23.98 1.41
C ASP A 401 21.01 22.53 0.93
N SER A 402 20.19 21.70 1.60
CA SER A 402 20.06 20.27 1.34
C SER A 402 18.71 19.90 0.74
N GLU A 403 18.71 19.17 -0.37
CA GLU A 403 17.52 18.65 -1.04
C GLU A 403 17.60 17.15 -1.30
N TRP A 404 16.57 16.41 -0.87
CA TRP A 404 16.47 14.99 -1.14
C TRP A 404 15.24 14.69 -1.97
N GLY A 405 15.43 14.27 -3.21
CA GLY A 405 14.39 13.65 -4.02
C GLY A 405 14.13 12.24 -3.50
N ARG A 406 12.93 11.99 -2.96
CA ARG A 406 12.62 10.72 -2.30
C ARG A 406 11.83 9.76 -3.18
N GLU A 407 10.85 10.28 -3.92
CA GLU A 407 9.91 9.48 -4.70
C GLU A 407 9.63 10.14 -6.05
N ILE A 408 9.42 9.33 -7.09
CA ILE A 408 9.09 9.79 -8.44
C ILE A 408 7.93 8.98 -9.00
N ALA A 409 6.90 9.67 -9.48
CA ALA A 409 5.73 9.06 -10.10
C ALA A 409 5.43 9.72 -11.44
N LEU A 410 4.78 8.98 -12.35
CA LEU A 410 4.41 9.47 -13.68
C LEU A 410 2.90 9.64 -13.78
N ASP A 411 2.43 10.75 -14.37
CA ASP A 411 1.03 10.81 -14.80
C ASP A 411 0.78 9.94 -16.05
N ARG A 412 -0.49 9.81 -16.44
CA ARG A 412 -0.92 9.09 -17.66
C ARG A 412 -0.31 9.60 -18.97
N ARG A 413 0.34 10.78 -18.98
CA ARG A 413 1.05 11.32 -20.14
C ARG A 413 2.56 11.07 -20.06
N GLY A 414 3.02 10.35 -19.04
CA GLY A 414 4.43 10.10 -18.78
C GLY A 414 5.18 11.31 -18.23
N LEU A 415 4.50 12.30 -17.65
CA LEU A 415 5.17 13.45 -17.04
C LEU A 415 5.62 13.11 -15.62
N PRO A 416 6.89 13.36 -15.26
CA PRO A 416 7.41 13.03 -13.95
C PRO A 416 7.04 14.08 -12.90
N TYR A 417 6.62 13.56 -11.76
CA TYR A 417 6.41 14.26 -10.50
C TYR A 417 7.44 13.74 -9.51
N VAL A 418 8.06 14.64 -8.76
CA VAL A 418 9.04 14.32 -7.72
C VAL A 418 8.60 14.96 -6.43
N SER A 419 8.65 14.19 -5.35
CA SER A 419 8.48 14.69 -3.99
C SER A 419 9.71 14.40 -3.17
N GLY A 420 9.94 15.26 -2.18
CA GLY A 420 11.11 15.17 -1.33
C GLY A 420 11.05 16.21 -0.23
N PHE A 421 12.19 16.46 0.40
CA PHE A 421 12.30 17.57 1.35
C PHE A 421 13.43 18.50 0.95
N THR A 422 13.31 19.75 1.38
CA THR A 422 14.30 20.80 1.16
C THR A 422 14.56 21.55 2.47
N ALA A 423 15.82 21.89 2.74
CA ALA A 423 16.21 22.83 3.78
C ALA A 423 16.46 24.24 3.22
N SER A 424 16.34 24.44 1.91
CA SER A 424 16.68 25.66 1.20
C SER A 424 15.52 26.65 1.13
N PRO A 425 15.69 27.89 1.63
CA PRO A 425 14.76 28.99 1.39
C PRO A 425 14.62 29.43 -0.08
N ASP A 426 15.58 29.07 -0.93
CA ASP A 426 15.63 29.41 -2.35
C ASP A 426 15.35 28.23 -3.28
N PHE A 427 14.84 27.10 -2.75
CA PHE A 427 14.37 25.99 -3.58
C PHE A 427 13.46 26.50 -4.71
N PRO A 428 13.63 26.01 -5.96
CA PRO A 428 12.93 26.54 -7.12
C PRO A 428 11.42 26.35 -6.98
N THR A 429 10.68 27.47 -7.01
CA THR A 429 9.21 27.47 -7.03
C THR A 429 8.65 28.21 -8.23
N THR A 430 7.48 27.77 -8.69
CA THR A 430 6.82 28.35 -9.87
C THR A 430 5.78 29.39 -9.50
N GLN A 431 5.51 30.33 -10.40
CA GLN A 431 4.43 31.30 -10.21
C GLN A 431 3.07 30.60 -10.10
N GLY A 432 2.31 30.94 -9.05
CA GLY A 432 0.99 30.34 -8.82
C GLY A 432 1.03 28.99 -8.10
N ALA A 433 2.20 28.53 -7.67
CA ALA A 433 2.35 27.40 -6.75
C ALA A 433 1.61 27.66 -5.43
N PHE A 434 1.20 26.57 -4.76
CA PHE A 434 0.48 26.58 -3.49
C PHE A 434 1.24 27.39 -2.42
N ASP A 435 2.53 27.10 -2.27
CA ASP A 435 3.44 27.86 -1.42
C ASP A 435 4.78 28.10 -2.11
N ARG A 436 5.28 29.32 -1.97
CA ARG A 436 6.55 29.79 -2.53
C ARG A 436 7.51 30.27 -1.44
N SER A 437 7.18 30.03 -0.18
CA SER A 437 7.97 30.42 0.98
C SER A 437 8.34 29.19 1.77
N PHE A 438 9.60 29.14 2.20
CA PHE A 438 10.09 28.18 3.15
C PHE A 438 9.66 28.59 4.56
N ASN A 439 8.94 27.70 5.26
CA ASN A 439 8.21 28.05 6.47
C ASN A 439 8.87 27.57 7.77
N GLY A 440 9.85 26.66 7.68
CA GLY A 440 10.39 25.95 8.84
C GLY A 440 11.89 25.71 8.79
N VAL A 441 12.28 24.48 9.17
CA VAL A 441 13.66 23.98 9.19
C VAL A 441 13.93 23.06 8.00
N VAL A 442 12.90 22.31 7.62
CA VAL A 442 12.85 21.42 6.45
C VAL A 442 11.38 21.38 6.05
N ASP A 443 11.09 21.66 4.79
CA ASP A 443 9.74 21.54 4.23
C ASP A 443 9.70 20.41 3.20
N ALA A 444 8.55 19.76 3.06
CA ALA A 444 8.32 18.89 1.92
C ALA A 444 8.21 19.75 0.64
N PHE A 445 8.62 19.20 -0.50
CA PHE A 445 8.37 19.81 -1.80
C PHE A 445 7.65 18.84 -2.73
N VAL A 446 6.94 19.40 -3.71
CA VAL A 446 6.45 18.67 -4.89
C VAL A 446 6.83 19.46 -6.13
N ALA A 447 7.50 18.81 -7.06
CA ALA A 447 7.90 19.36 -8.36
C ALA A 447 7.33 18.49 -9.49
N LYS A 448 6.83 19.13 -10.54
CA LYS A 448 6.42 18.48 -11.79
C LYS A 448 7.27 19.04 -12.92
N LEU A 449 7.94 18.17 -13.67
CA LEU A 449 8.82 18.59 -14.76
C LEU A 449 8.08 18.53 -16.11
N ASP A 450 8.59 19.31 -17.07
CA ASP A 450 8.25 19.12 -18.46
C ASP A 450 8.82 17.78 -18.99
N PRO A 451 8.31 17.23 -20.11
CA PRO A 451 8.76 15.93 -20.60
C PRO A 451 10.24 15.89 -21.05
N THR A 452 10.85 17.05 -21.26
CA THR A 452 12.23 17.20 -21.72
C THR A 452 13.23 17.41 -20.58
N GLY A 453 12.76 17.58 -19.34
CA GLY A 453 13.61 17.85 -18.18
C GLY A 453 14.24 19.25 -18.18
N THR A 454 13.77 20.17 -19.03
CA THR A 454 14.37 21.50 -19.22
C THR A 454 13.73 22.58 -18.34
N GLY A 455 12.64 22.23 -17.64
CA GLY A 455 11.80 23.18 -16.95
C GLY A 455 10.79 22.51 -16.01
N LEU A 456 10.34 23.31 -15.05
CA LEU A 456 9.28 22.94 -14.10
C LEU A 456 7.92 23.40 -14.62
N VAL A 457 6.98 22.46 -14.74
CA VAL A 457 5.55 22.76 -14.94
C VAL A 457 5.00 23.43 -13.68
N TYR A 458 5.31 22.88 -12.51
CA TYR A 458 5.16 23.56 -11.23
C TYR A 458 6.16 23.03 -10.19
N ALA A 459 6.44 23.83 -9.17
CA ALA A 459 7.12 23.39 -7.95
C ALA A 459 6.67 24.24 -6.75
N THR A 460 6.45 23.60 -5.60
CA THR A 460 5.89 24.21 -4.39
C THR A 460 6.53 23.63 -3.14
N TYR A 461 6.61 24.44 -2.08
CA TYR A 461 6.79 23.94 -0.72
C TYR A 461 5.45 23.43 -0.15
N VAL A 462 5.53 22.56 0.85
CA VAL A 462 4.43 22.14 1.73
C VAL A 462 5.02 21.86 3.12
N GLY A 463 4.73 22.73 4.09
CA GLY A 463 5.28 22.60 5.44
C GLY A 463 4.78 23.66 6.40
N GLY A 464 5.10 23.49 7.68
CA GLY A 464 4.82 24.42 8.78
C GLY A 464 6.11 25.01 9.35
N ARG A 465 6.12 25.37 10.64
CA ARG A 465 7.27 26.09 11.26
C ARG A 465 8.42 25.20 11.71
N LYS A 466 8.32 23.88 11.60
CA LYS A 466 9.33 22.93 12.08
C LYS A 466 9.82 22.06 10.92
N ARG A 467 10.09 20.78 11.18
CA ARG A 467 10.53 19.80 10.18
C ARG A 467 9.29 19.11 9.66
N ASP A 468 9.16 19.11 8.35
CA ASP A 468 8.10 18.50 7.56
C ASP A 468 8.79 17.77 6.40
N GLY A 469 8.72 16.45 6.37
CA GLY A 469 9.45 15.65 5.38
C GLY A 469 8.71 14.38 4.98
N LEU A 470 9.30 13.61 4.07
CA LEU A 470 8.79 12.32 3.66
C LEU A 470 9.91 11.31 3.38
N PHE A 471 9.51 10.04 3.29
CA PHE A 471 10.28 8.92 2.76
C PHE A 471 9.73 8.59 1.36
N GLN A 472 9.31 7.37 1.03
CA GLN A 472 8.86 6.94 -0.32
C GLN A 472 7.36 7.19 -0.59
N GLY A 473 6.86 8.32 -0.11
CA GLY A 473 5.43 8.50 0.12
C GLY A 473 4.68 9.29 -0.94
N MET A 474 4.68 8.93 -2.22
CA MET A 474 3.93 9.69 -3.24
C MET A 474 3.31 8.81 -4.34
N ASP A 475 2.10 9.20 -4.79
CA ASP A 475 1.48 8.65 -5.99
C ASP A 475 0.64 9.74 -6.71
N VAL A 476 0.27 9.49 -7.98
CA VAL A 476 -0.45 10.44 -8.85
C VAL A 476 -1.72 9.79 -9.40
N ASP A 477 -2.87 10.44 -9.17
CA ASP A 477 -4.14 9.92 -9.68
C ASP A 477 -4.32 10.13 -11.19
N GLU A 478 -5.39 9.53 -11.70
CA GLU A 478 -5.79 9.57 -13.11
C GLU A 478 -6.05 10.98 -13.65
N GLU A 479 -6.42 11.93 -12.78
CA GLU A 479 -6.62 13.34 -13.09
C GLU A 479 -5.31 14.16 -13.04
N GLY A 480 -4.24 13.58 -12.49
CA GLY A 480 -2.92 14.17 -12.33
C GLY A 480 -2.74 14.95 -11.03
N ASN A 481 -3.58 14.71 -10.02
CA ASN A 481 -3.38 15.21 -8.66
C ASN A 481 -2.36 14.34 -7.92
N VAL A 482 -1.55 14.96 -7.07
CA VAL A 482 -0.48 14.29 -6.34
C VAL A 482 -0.92 14.03 -4.92
N TYR A 483 -0.69 12.82 -4.44
CA TYR A 483 -0.89 12.43 -3.06
C TYR A 483 0.46 12.22 -2.42
N VAL A 484 0.64 12.73 -1.22
CA VAL A 484 1.89 12.56 -0.47
C VAL A 484 1.59 12.14 0.96
N VAL A 485 2.32 11.14 1.45
CA VAL A 485 2.45 10.79 2.86
C VAL A 485 3.85 11.18 3.36
N GLY A 486 3.92 11.67 4.58
CA GLY A 486 5.18 11.96 5.24
C GLY A 486 5.00 12.10 6.74
N ASP A 487 5.92 12.79 7.39
CA ASP A 487 5.88 13.06 8.82
C ASP A 487 6.19 14.54 9.13
N THR A 488 5.56 15.04 10.18
CA THR A 488 5.63 16.45 10.56
C THR A 488 5.86 16.60 12.05
N MET A 489 6.69 17.57 12.44
CA MET A 489 6.81 18.07 13.81
C MET A 489 6.05 19.38 14.02
N SER A 490 5.41 19.90 12.97
CA SER A 490 4.76 21.20 12.88
C SER A 490 3.31 21.10 13.32
N SER A 491 2.95 21.78 14.41
CA SER A 491 1.54 21.92 14.83
C SER A 491 0.70 22.81 13.89
N ASP A 492 1.37 23.47 12.96
CA ASP A 492 0.82 24.37 11.95
C ASP A 492 1.06 23.88 10.52
N PHE A 493 1.30 22.58 10.33
CA PHE A 493 1.29 21.96 9.00
C PHE A 493 -0.03 22.30 8.28
N PRO A 494 -0.01 22.61 6.97
CA PRO A 494 -1.18 23.08 6.25
C PRO A 494 -2.24 21.98 6.16
N THR A 495 -3.30 22.08 6.97
CA THR A 495 -4.47 21.19 6.94
C THR A 495 -5.68 21.88 6.31
N THR A 496 -6.63 21.10 5.81
CA THR A 496 -7.86 21.61 5.17
C THR A 496 -9.07 21.45 6.09
N PRO A 497 -10.01 22.43 6.15
CA PRO A 497 -11.21 22.30 6.97
C PRO A 497 -12.03 21.05 6.66
N GLY A 498 -12.37 20.28 7.70
CA GLY A 498 -13.17 19.06 7.57
C GLY A 498 -12.39 17.81 7.18
N SER A 499 -11.06 17.88 7.08
CA SER A 499 -10.22 16.68 6.97
C SER A 499 -10.29 15.81 8.23
N PHE A 500 -9.79 14.57 8.12
CA PHE A 500 -9.86 13.56 9.17
C PHE A 500 -9.35 14.07 10.53
N ASP A 501 -8.18 14.68 10.54
CA ASP A 501 -7.61 15.36 11.70
C ASP A 501 -6.86 16.65 11.30
N THR A 502 -7.20 17.71 12.01
CA THR A 502 -6.57 19.03 11.88
C THR A 502 -5.71 19.39 13.09
N THR A 503 -5.49 18.44 14.00
CA THR A 503 -4.76 18.62 15.26
C THR A 503 -3.50 17.78 15.23
N PHE A 504 -2.39 18.39 15.63
CA PHE A 504 -1.13 17.70 15.87
C PHE A 504 -1.18 17.03 17.25
N ASN A 505 -1.14 15.71 17.29
CA ASN A 505 -1.46 14.90 18.47
C ASN A 505 -0.23 14.41 19.23
N GLY A 506 0.93 14.34 18.60
CA GLY A 506 2.14 13.76 19.17
C GLY A 506 3.38 14.66 19.16
N ARG A 507 4.55 14.02 19.04
CA ARG A 507 5.85 14.68 18.82
C ARG A 507 6.22 14.71 17.34
N ILE A 508 5.77 13.70 16.61
CA ILE A 508 5.85 13.54 15.17
C ILE A 508 4.52 12.86 14.78
N ASP A 509 3.76 13.47 13.88
CA ASP A 509 2.57 12.84 13.32
C ASP A 509 2.83 12.56 11.85
N ALA A 510 2.25 11.48 11.32
CA ALA A 510 2.19 11.32 9.88
C ALA A 510 1.24 12.37 9.31
N PHE A 511 1.44 12.77 8.06
CA PHE A 511 0.47 13.57 7.31
C PHE A 511 0.12 12.88 6.00
N VAL A 512 -1.06 13.20 5.47
CA VAL A 512 -1.43 12.90 4.08
C VAL A 512 -2.02 14.16 3.46
N PHE A 513 -1.52 14.57 2.30
CA PHE A 513 -2.14 15.63 1.50
C PHE A 513 -2.36 15.22 0.05
N LYS A 514 -3.38 15.83 -0.57
CA LYS A 514 -3.67 15.78 -2.00
C LYS A 514 -3.49 17.16 -2.60
N LEU A 515 -2.48 17.36 -3.45
CA LEU A 515 -2.24 18.57 -4.21
C LEU A 515 -2.94 18.48 -5.57
N ASN A 516 -3.61 19.56 -5.98
CA ASN A 516 -4.27 19.58 -7.29
C ASN A 516 -3.26 19.48 -8.45
N ARG A 517 -3.74 19.07 -9.61
CA ARG A 517 -2.92 18.93 -10.84
C ARG A 517 -2.08 20.15 -11.22
N SER A 518 -2.52 21.36 -10.90
CA SER A 518 -1.77 22.58 -11.22
C SER A 518 -0.71 22.95 -10.19
N GLY A 519 -0.60 22.21 -9.08
CA GLY A 519 0.29 22.52 -7.96
C GLY A 519 -0.08 23.79 -7.20
N SER A 520 -1.28 24.32 -7.41
CA SER A 520 -1.69 25.66 -6.95
C SER A 520 -2.55 25.63 -5.68
N GLY A 521 -2.94 24.44 -5.21
CA GLY A 521 -3.84 24.30 -4.08
C GLY A 521 -3.94 22.87 -3.58
N ILE A 522 -4.08 22.73 -2.27
CA ILE A 522 -4.33 21.46 -1.58
C ILE A 522 -5.83 21.18 -1.61
N ALA A 523 -6.22 20.03 -2.17
CA ALA A 523 -7.59 19.54 -2.21
C ALA A 523 -8.04 19.02 -0.84
N TYR A 524 -7.18 18.25 -0.16
CA TYR A 524 -7.30 17.95 1.26
C TYR A 524 -5.91 17.77 1.88
N SER A 525 -5.79 18.01 3.18
CA SER A 525 -4.59 17.70 3.98
C SER A 525 -4.97 17.46 5.44
N THR A 526 -4.37 16.43 6.03
CA THR A 526 -4.70 15.92 7.36
C THR A 526 -3.46 15.42 8.08
N TYR A 527 -3.45 15.52 9.40
CA TYR A 527 -2.60 14.67 10.23
C TYR A 527 -3.20 13.26 10.29
N VAL A 528 -2.36 12.28 10.57
CA VAL A 528 -2.72 10.90 10.94
C VAL A 528 -1.72 10.45 12.00
N GLY A 529 -2.17 10.32 13.25
CA GLY A 529 -1.28 9.96 14.34
C GLY A 529 -1.99 9.94 15.69
N GLY A 530 -1.27 9.45 16.70
CA GLY A 530 -1.68 9.44 18.09
C GLY A 530 -0.79 10.30 18.98
N PRO A 531 -0.66 9.97 20.28
CA PRO A 531 0.03 10.85 21.23
C PRO A 531 1.56 10.80 21.20
N TYR A 532 2.17 10.03 20.28
CA TYR A 532 3.60 9.74 20.28
C TYR A 532 4.26 10.06 18.93
N GLU A 533 4.99 9.12 18.32
CA GLU A 533 5.73 9.31 17.07
C GLU A 533 5.10 8.40 16.02
N ASP A 534 4.62 9.00 14.94
CA ASP A 534 3.94 8.33 13.83
C ASP A 534 4.58 8.82 12.52
N LEU A 535 5.08 7.89 11.69
CA LEU A 535 5.78 8.21 10.46
C LEU A 535 5.12 7.51 9.29
N GLY A 536 4.79 8.27 8.26
CA GLY A 536 4.34 7.74 6.97
C GLY A 536 5.50 7.49 6.03
N HIS A 537 5.57 6.30 5.44
CA HIS A 537 6.68 5.88 4.59
C HIS A 537 6.28 5.64 3.13
N GLY A 538 5.23 4.86 2.89
CA GLY A 538 4.79 4.50 1.54
C GLY A 538 3.33 4.89 1.31
N LEU A 539 2.99 5.28 0.09
CA LEU A 539 1.61 5.60 -0.30
C LEU A 539 1.31 5.10 -1.72
N ALA A 540 0.08 4.63 -1.92
CA ALA A 540 -0.47 4.28 -3.22
C ALA A 540 -1.94 4.71 -3.31
N VAL A 541 -2.41 5.03 -4.51
CA VAL A 541 -3.76 5.56 -4.73
C VAL A 541 -4.55 4.66 -5.68
N ASP A 542 -5.79 4.33 -5.30
CA ASP A 542 -6.66 3.56 -6.18
C ASP A 542 -7.34 4.43 -7.25
N ARG A 543 -7.99 3.78 -8.23
CA ARG A 543 -8.72 4.47 -9.32
C ARG A 543 -9.93 5.27 -8.85
N THR A 544 -10.37 5.09 -7.62
CA THR A 544 -11.48 5.83 -7.00
C THR A 544 -11.02 7.02 -6.16
N GLY A 545 -9.70 7.18 -6.02
CA GLY A 545 -9.03 8.26 -5.32
C GLY A 545 -8.80 8.03 -3.83
N HIS A 546 -9.01 6.81 -3.31
CA HIS A 546 -8.62 6.49 -1.93
C HIS A 546 -7.09 6.42 -1.83
N ALA A 547 -6.54 6.97 -0.74
CA ALA A 547 -5.12 6.91 -0.46
C ALA A 547 -4.83 5.81 0.56
N PHE A 548 -4.09 4.79 0.14
CA PHE A 548 -3.52 3.77 1.00
C PHE A 548 -2.15 4.24 1.46
N ALA A 549 -1.87 4.15 2.76
CA ALA A 549 -0.54 4.48 3.26
C ALA A 549 -0.08 3.50 4.34
N THR A 550 1.22 3.30 4.40
CA THR A 550 1.91 2.52 5.42
C THR A 550 3.05 3.31 6.05
N GLY A 551 3.56 2.79 7.15
CA GLY A 551 4.56 3.43 7.97
C GLY A 551 4.61 2.73 9.32
N TRP A 552 4.99 3.46 10.36
CA TRP A 552 5.01 2.95 11.72
C TRP A 552 4.54 3.96 12.75
N SER A 553 4.06 3.45 13.88
CA SER A 553 3.55 4.24 15.00
C SER A 553 4.14 3.70 16.30
N LEU A 554 4.59 4.59 17.18
CA LEU A 554 4.95 4.27 18.54
C LEU A 554 3.71 4.30 19.44
N GLY A 555 3.21 3.13 19.83
CA GLY A 555 2.04 3.02 20.71
C GLY A 555 0.74 3.38 20.01
N ARG A 556 -0.16 4.13 20.68
CA ARG A 556 -1.55 4.32 20.22
C ARG A 556 -1.62 5.14 18.92
N PHE A 557 -2.39 4.64 17.96
CA PHE A 557 -2.64 5.19 16.64
C PHE A 557 -4.15 5.15 16.35
N PRO A 558 -4.70 6.02 15.48
CA PRO A 558 -6.11 5.95 15.09
C PRO A 558 -6.40 4.69 14.27
N VAL A 559 -6.88 3.63 14.91
CA VAL A 559 -7.35 2.39 14.27
C VAL A 559 -8.87 2.37 14.09
N THR A 560 -9.34 1.78 12.99
CA THR A 560 -10.77 1.58 12.76
C THR A 560 -11.29 0.38 13.55
N LEU A 561 -12.62 0.24 13.63
CA LEU A 561 -13.24 -0.80 14.43
C LEU A 561 -13.21 -2.19 13.78
N ASP A 562 -12.88 -2.23 12.49
CA ASP A 562 -12.64 -3.41 11.65
C ASP A 562 -11.15 -3.67 11.41
N ALA A 563 -10.26 -2.94 12.08
CA ALA A 563 -8.83 -3.16 11.96
C ALA A 563 -8.43 -4.62 12.19
N TYR A 564 -7.53 -5.14 11.36
CA TYR A 564 -6.87 -6.42 11.56
C TYR A 564 -6.14 -6.49 12.92
N ASP A 565 -5.55 -5.42 13.43
CA ASP A 565 -5.10 -5.34 14.81
C ASP A 565 -5.34 -3.92 15.34
N ARG A 566 -5.74 -3.86 16.61
CA ARG A 566 -6.14 -2.66 17.35
C ARG A 566 -5.26 -2.39 18.56
N MET A 567 -4.35 -3.30 18.89
CA MET A 567 -3.41 -3.11 19.98
C MET A 567 -2.04 -2.76 19.41
N ALA A 568 -1.36 -1.87 20.10
CA ALA A 568 0.06 -1.63 19.90
C ALA A 568 0.78 -1.93 21.19
N ASP A 569 1.90 -2.63 21.07
CA ASP A 569 2.77 -3.05 22.16
C ASP A 569 4.21 -2.59 21.98
N GLY A 570 4.46 -1.76 20.97
CA GLY A 570 5.73 -1.09 20.74
C GLY A 570 5.66 -0.13 19.57
N VAL A 571 6.65 -0.26 18.69
CA VAL A 571 6.66 0.35 17.37
C VAL A 571 6.00 -0.64 16.42
N GLU A 572 4.84 -0.29 15.89
CA GLU A 572 4.04 -1.16 15.02
C GLU A 572 3.98 -0.60 13.61
N ALA A 573 4.02 -1.46 12.60
CA ALA A 573 3.66 -1.03 11.26
C ALA A 573 2.16 -0.74 11.21
N PHE A 574 1.74 0.15 10.32
CA PHE A 574 0.32 0.38 10.09
C PHE A 574 -0.04 0.28 8.61
N LEU A 575 -1.32 0.04 8.36
CA LEU A 575 -1.96 0.28 7.07
C LEU A 575 -3.19 1.17 7.30
N ILE A 576 -3.26 2.28 6.59
CA ILE A 576 -4.43 3.17 6.57
C ILE A 576 -5.01 3.31 5.17
N LEU A 577 -6.32 3.56 5.13
CA LEU A 577 -7.05 3.93 3.93
C LEU A 577 -7.86 5.20 4.16
N LEU A 578 -7.45 6.31 3.56
CA LEU A 578 -8.19 7.57 3.61
C LEU A 578 -9.27 7.61 2.53
N SER A 579 -10.43 8.19 2.86
CA SER A 579 -11.46 8.50 1.87
C SER A 579 -10.92 9.41 0.76
N PRO A 580 -11.53 9.44 -0.45
CA PRO A 580 -11.04 10.27 -1.55
C PRO A 580 -11.11 11.78 -1.27
N THR A 581 -11.87 12.16 -0.25
CA THR A 581 -12.00 13.53 0.26
C THR A 581 -11.09 13.85 1.44
N GLY A 582 -10.34 12.87 1.95
CA GLY A 582 -9.45 13.01 3.12
C GLY A 582 -10.17 13.29 4.45
N THR A 583 -11.47 13.01 4.52
CA THR A 583 -12.33 13.37 5.67
C THR A 583 -12.45 12.26 6.72
N SER A 584 -12.03 11.04 6.40
CA SER A 584 -12.13 9.89 7.31
C SER A 584 -11.15 8.79 6.93
N LEU A 585 -10.63 8.08 7.95
CA LEU A 585 -10.07 6.74 7.77
C LEU A 585 -11.22 5.76 7.51
N THR A 586 -11.24 5.17 6.33
CA THR A 586 -12.18 4.11 5.95
C THR A 586 -11.71 2.74 6.44
N TYR A 587 -10.40 2.57 6.59
CA TYR A 587 -9.77 1.45 7.26
C TYR A 587 -8.47 1.93 7.92
N SER A 588 -8.11 1.36 9.06
CA SER A 588 -6.82 1.61 9.71
C SER A 588 -6.50 0.49 10.69
N THR A 589 -5.33 -0.12 10.54
CA THR A 589 -4.88 -1.26 11.35
C THR A 589 -3.42 -1.16 11.70
N TYR A 590 -3.03 -1.81 12.80
CA TYR A 590 -1.64 -2.24 12.99
C TYR A 590 -1.35 -3.52 12.19
N LEU A 591 -0.07 -3.74 11.94
CA LEU A 591 0.51 -4.93 11.34
C LEU A 591 1.85 -5.18 12.03
N GLY A 592 1.95 -6.26 12.80
CA GLY A 592 3.14 -6.54 13.59
C GLY A 592 2.91 -7.65 14.60
N GLY A 593 3.96 -7.92 15.38
CA GLY A 593 3.98 -8.87 16.48
C GLY A 593 4.48 -8.19 17.76
N SER A 594 5.34 -8.87 18.52
CA SER A 594 5.77 -8.40 19.84
C SER A 594 7.02 -7.51 19.87
N GLY A 595 7.75 -7.47 18.76
CA GLY A 595 8.94 -6.67 18.55
C GLY A 595 8.62 -5.33 17.91
N GLU A 596 9.62 -4.71 17.30
CA GLU A 596 9.43 -3.52 16.46
C GLU A 596 9.07 -3.97 15.04
N ASP A 597 8.11 -3.32 14.42
CA ASP A 597 7.62 -3.63 13.08
C ASP A 597 7.48 -2.33 12.29
N LEU A 598 8.08 -2.24 11.10
CA LEU A 598 8.10 -1.01 10.31
C LEU A 598 7.56 -1.25 8.90
N GLY A 599 6.47 -0.58 8.53
CA GLY A 599 6.02 -0.51 7.15
C GLY A 599 6.92 0.45 6.35
N LYS A 600 7.35 0.05 5.16
CA LYS A 600 8.28 0.83 4.32
C LYS A 600 7.68 1.14 2.95
N GLY A 601 7.16 0.12 2.28
CA GLY A 601 6.58 0.23 0.94
C GLY A 601 5.16 -0.31 0.87
N ILE A 602 4.37 0.27 -0.04
CA ILE A 602 3.02 -0.22 -0.36
C ILE A 602 2.78 -0.13 -1.86
N ALA A 603 2.14 -1.13 -2.43
CA ALA A 603 1.72 -1.15 -3.84
C ALA A 603 0.31 -1.75 -3.96
N LEU A 604 -0.44 -1.33 -4.97
CA LEU A 604 -1.76 -1.88 -5.27
C LEU A 604 -1.68 -2.82 -6.48
N ASP A 605 -2.41 -3.93 -6.45
CA ASP A 605 -2.63 -4.72 -7.66
C ASP A 605 -3.68 -4.07 -8.60
N GLN A 606 -3.95 -4.71 -9.74
CA GLN A 606 -4.96 -4.21 -10.67
C GLN A 606 -6.39 -4.17 -10.09
N GLN A 607 -6.66 -4.91 -9.02
CA GLN A 607 -7.95 -4.92 -8.32
C GLN A 607 -8.04 -3.83 -7.24
N GLY A 608 -6.92 -3.23 -6.85
CA GLY A 608 -6.84 -2.21 -5.80
C GLY A 608 -6.52 -2.79 -4.42
N ASP A 609 -6.08 -4.04 -4.33
CA ASP A 609 -5.66 -4.66 -3.07
C ASP A 609 -4.24 -4.24 -2.71
N PRO A 610 -3.98 -3.79 -1.47
CA PRO A 610 -2.66 -3.34 -1.07
C PRO A 610 -1.77 -4.49 -0.60
N TYR A 611 -0.52 -4.40 -1.05
CA TYR A 611 0.60 -5.21 -0.63
C TYR A 611 1.55 -4.30 0.13
N VAL A 612 1.83 -4.64 1.39
CA VAL A 612 2.73 -3.89 2.28
C VAL A 612 4.02 -4.70 2.45
N THR A 613 5.15 -4.02 2.32
CA THR A 613 6.47 -4.56 2.70
C THR A 613 7.09 -3.74 3.81
N GLY A 614 8.02 -4.36 4.52
CA GLY A 614 8.78 -3.69 5.56
C GLY A 614 9.74 -4.66 6.24
N GLU A 615 10.08 -4.34 7.48
CA GLU A 615 10.94 -5.16 8.32
C GLU A 615 10.27 -5.45 9.66
N THR A 616 10.51 -6.65 10.19
CA THR A 616 9.97 -7.11 11.45
C THR A 616 11.08 -7.59 12.36
N PHE A 617 11.00 -7.24 13.64
CA PHE A 617 11.83 -7.80 14.73
C PHE A 617 11.02 -8.79 15.58
N SER A 618 9.86 -9.23 15.06
CA SER A 618 8.85 -10.00 15.79
C SER A 618 8.90 -11.48 15.42
N ALA A 619 9.35 -12.33 16.35
CA ALA A 619 9.28 -13.78 16.18
C ALA A 619 7.84 -14.33 16.07
N ASP A 620 6.86 -13.54 16.50
CA ASP A 620 5.42 -13.79 16.40
C ASP A 620 4.72 -12.88 15.36
N PHE A 621 5.46 -12.36 14.37
CA PHE A 621 4.87 -11.62 13.26
C PHE A 621 3.76 -12.45 12.59
N PRO A 622 2.60 -11.86 12.27
CA PRO A 622 1.47 -12.60 11.72
C PRO A 622 1.81 -13.17 10.35
N THR A 623 1.81 -14.50 10.23
CA THR A 623 2.00 -15.22 8.96
C THR A 623 0.83 -16.16 8.68
N THR A 624 0.56 -16.41 7.40
CA THR A 624 -0.51 -17.31 6.94
C THR A 624 -0.02 -18.73 6.70
N GLU A 625 -0.92 -19.72 6.72
CA GLU A 625 -0.56 -21.14 6.72
C GLU A 625 0.28 -21.58 5.51
N GLU A 626 -0.08 -21.07 4.32
CA GLU A 626 0.54 -21.38 3.02
C GLU A 626 1.60 -20.36 2.62
N ALA A 627 2.02 -19.49 3.56
CA ALA A 627 3.07 -18.50 3.33
C ALA A 627 4.39 -19.17 2.94
N PHE A 628 5.15 -18.49 2.08
CA PHE A 628 6.49 -18.93 1.67
C PHE A 628 7.39 -19.22 2.88
N ASP A 629 7.40 -18.29 3.84
CA ASP A 629 8.07 -18.48 5.12
C ASP A 629 7.22 -17.95 6.28
N ARG A 630 7.22 -18.73 7.35
CA ARG A 630 6.51 -18.47 8.60
C ARG A 630 7.45 -18.39 9.80
N THR A 631 8.75 -18.59 9.56
CA THR A 631 9.78 -18.67 10.58
C THR A 631 10.55 -17.36 10.55
N PHE A 632 10.63 -16.71 11.71
CA PHE A 632 11.55 -15.61 11.93
C PHE A 632 12.97 -16.17 12.02
N ASN A 633 13.78 -15.93 10.99
CA ASN A 633 15.02 -16.67 10.77
C ASN A 633 16.27 -16.00 11.36
N GLY A 634 16.22 -14.68 11.60
CA GLY A 634 17.36 -13.90 12.06
C GLY A 634 17.05 -12.94 13.22
N GLU A 635 17.66 -11.75 13.16
CA GLU A 635 17.39 -10.61 14.05
C GLU A 635 16.33 -9.66 13.46
N THR A 636 16.17 -9.66 12.14
CA THR A 636 15.15 -8.91 11.40
C THR A 636 14.86 -9.64 10.10
N ASP A 637 13.59 -9.87 9.79
CA ASP A 637 13.18 -10.39 8.48
C ASP A 637 12.41 -9.31 7.73
N ALA A 638 12.49 -9.30 6.39
CA ALA A 638 11.54 -8.55 5.59
C ALA A 638 10.18 -9.27 5.62
N PHE A 639 9.07 -8.55 5.46
CA PHE A 639 7.74 -9.15 5.35
C PHE A 639 7.03 -8.72 4.08
N VAL A 640 6.08 -9.54 3.62
CA VAL A 640 5.12 -9.17 2.58
C VAL A 640 3.72 -9.54 3.05
N THR A 641 2.85 -8.55 3.15
CA THR A 641 1.47 -8.71 3.61
C THR A 641 0.51 -8.17 2.57
N LYS A 642 -0.41 -9.00 2.11
CA LYS A 642 -1.51 -8.60 1.23
C LYS A 642 -2.81 -8.58 2.02
N PHE A 643 -3.52 -7.46 1.92
CA PHE A 643 -4.89 -7.36 2.43
C PHE A 643 -5.89 -7.49 1.28
N ASP A 644 -6.96 -8.23 1.52
CA ASP A 644 -8.07 -8.35 0.58
C ASP A 644 -9.15 -7.34 0.97
N PHE A 645 -9.24 -6.24 0.21
CA PHE A 645 -10.37 -5.32 0.33
C PHE A 645 -11.52 -5.70 -0.61
N ARG A 646 -11.41 -6.84 -1.32
CA ARG A 646 -12.55 -7.53 -1.94
C ARG A 646 -13.35 -8.21 -0.86
N SER A 647 -14.13 -7.36 -0.27
CA SER A 647 -15.50 -7.78 -0.06
C SER A 647 -16.26 -6.65 -0.70
N GLY A 648 -16.36 -6.71 -2.03
CA GLY A 648 -16.83 -5.61 -2.85
C GLY A 648 -16.84 -5.95 -4.33
N MET A 649 -18.03 -5.94 -4.89
CA MET A 649 -18.35 -6.51 -6.19
C MET A 649 -18.21 -5.41 -7.25
N ASP A 650 -17.15 -5.46 -8.06
CA ASP A 650 -17.09 -4.73 -9.32
C ASP A 650 -17.49 -5.66 -10.48
N PRO A 651 -18.69 -5.53 -11.06
CA PRO A 651 -18.99 -6.20 -12.31
C PRO A 651 -18.20 -5.50 -13.41
N ALA A 652 -17.05 -6.08 -13.74
CA ALA A 652 -16.26 -5.86 -14.95
C ALA A 652 -16.86 -4.81 -15.91
N GLN A 653 -16.37 -3.58 -15.87
CA GLN A 653 -16.52 -2.69 -17.01
C GLN A 653 -15.90 -3.38 -18.23
N PRO A 654 -16.55 -3.36 -19.41
CA PRO A 654 -15.97 -3.90 -20.61
C PRO A 654 -14.65 -3.17 -20.89
N ARG A 655 -13.58 -3.95 -21.14
CA ARG A 655 -12.31 -3.39 -21.66
C ARG A 655 -12.62 -2.52 -22.89
N PRO A 656 -11.92 -1.38 -23.08
CA PRO A 656 -12.03 -0.62 -24.32
C PRO A 656 -11.70 -1.46 -25.56
#